data_AF-A0A3D0W9A4-F1
#
_entry.id   AF-A0A3D0W9A4-F1
#
_cell.length_a   1.000
_cell.length_b   1.000
_cell.length_c   1.000
_cell.angle_alpha   90.00
_cell.angle_beta   90.00
_cell.angle_gamma   90.00
#
_symmetry.space_group_name_H-M   'P 1'
#
loop_
_entity.id
_entity.type
_entity.pdbx_description
1 polymer ?
#
loop_
_entity_poly.entity_id
_entity_poly.type
_entity_poly.pdbx_seq_one_letter_code
_entity_poly.pdbx_strand_id
1 'polypeptide(L)'
;MGAEDPSAPGYYLLPTLRQLIAEHWGNDTRFHVDGGTTTFRTYYAGLVDADGRIDSAIVAGMARDFMGSGQPLLLDTNPYINLLDHVVSGDGRVNENISLTAMHTIWARNHNFHVDNLLASGFSGGEHALFEAAKIINEAEYQRVVFTEFAETLLGGMRGLGSHGWNGYQADTNVAISEEFASAAYRFGHSMVGDTLRLMTASGTTRDVQLLDAFLNPSNEASVFTAPIELLRSYGYDPQPGYAQIGVGSILGGISRQAAEEVDGQVVDAVRNDLVRQPADLFSFNVARGRDVGLGTLNQVRAQLSASTDRYVSEAVGFAGNLSPYGSWEDFQIRNGLSDKVISQLRLAYPDLTLTGPDEIAAFVSANPDIALRPGNVVAGIDRLDLWLGGMLESHVNGGVVGQTFWVILHEQLDRLQEGDRFYYLDRLDDFELYNVNIDADTFGFATIVERNTGEAIAGNDAFHVPWKVNTAPVIDRGVADRQIVETQAFSFTVPADAFRERDDGDTLIWEATLATGEALPSWLHFDPASRTFSGAPPVSQSQATPISISITVTVVDTFNAAASDTFDLIIQPYLNRIMGTPGANKLVGTSRPDLIMGLDGADKIDGRAGDDLLDGGGGNDDLAGGDGADLLTGGTGDDKLSGGAGSDALRGEDGRDTISGGDGDDIIIGGAAADQLTGGLGSDIFVFEKASDAPRRVGSSARDGITDFDAAADRIDLSMIDANSNVTGDQDFDFIGASSFTREAGQVRYASGILAGDTNGDGIADFEIQLSTRPILTADSLIL
;
A
#
# COMPACT_ATOMS: atom_id res chain seq x y z
N MET A 1 10.30 40.27 19.59
CA MET A 1 10.04 39.44 18.39
C MET A 1 11.16 39.65 17.38
N GLY A 2 11.24 38.79 16.35
CA GLY A 2 12.25 38.81 15.29
C GLY A 2 11.83 39.63 14.07
N ALA A 3 12.16 39.12 12.87
CA ALA A 3 11.81 39.74 11.60
C ALA A 3 10.29 39.72 11.33
N GLU A 4 9.81 40.57 10.42
CA GLU A 4 8.40 40.54 9.98
C GLU A 4 8.08 39.18 9.33
N ASP A 5 6.89 38.66 9.60
CA ASP A 5 6.41 37.39 9.07
C ASP A 5 6.00 37.57 7.60
N PRO A 6 6.64 36.87 6.64
CA PRO A 6 6.33 37.02 5.22
C PRO A 6 4.91 36.55 4.85
N SER A 7 4.29 35.72 5.69
CA SER A 7 2.92 35.22 5.49
C SER A 7 1.86 36.05 6.20
N ALA A 8 2.25 36.95 7.12
CA ALA A 8 1.34 37.69 7.98
C ALA A 8 1.87 39.12 8.25
N PRO A 9 1.60 40.08 7.33
CA PRO A 9 2.08 41.45 7.47
C PRO A 9 1.67 42.09 8.81
N GLY A 10 2.60 42.78 9.46
CA GLY A 10 2.40 43.35 10.80
C GLY A 10 2.60 42.38 11.97
N TYR A 11 2.76 41.08 11.71
CA TYR A 11 3.20 40.11 12.70
C TYR A 11 4.70 39.80 12.54
N TYR A 12 5.31 39.26 13.58
CA TYR A 12 6.76 39.04 13.62
C TYR A 12 7.08 37.60 14.02
N LEU A 13 8.11 37.02 13.41
CA LEU A 13 8.64 35.70 13.74
C LEU A 13 9.28 35.67 15.13
N LEU A 14 9.57 34.47 15.65
CA LEU A 14 10.41 34.36 16.85
C LEU A 14 11.83 34.85 16.55
N PRO A 15 12.51 35.48 17.53
CA PRO A 15 13.86 35.98 17.31
C PRO A 15 14.88 34.85 17.26
N THR A 16 15.87 35.02 16.40
CA THR A 16 17.08 34.17 16.40
C THR A 16 17.97 34.49 17.60
N LEU A 17 18.86 33.58 17.97
CA LEU A 17 19.86 33.81 19.01
C LEU A 17 20.71 35.06 18.72
N ARG A 18 21.04 35.31 17.45
CA ARG A 18 21.73 36.52 16.98
C ARG A 18 20.98 37.78 17.38
N GLN A 19 19.67 37.84 17.12
CA GLN A 19 18.83 38.98 17.42
C GLN A 19 18.70 39.20 18.92
N LEU A 20 18.54 38.11 19.69
CA LEU A 20 18.48 38.20 21.16
C LEU A 20 19.80 38.68 21.76
N ILE A 21 20.94 38.18 21.29
CA ILE A 21 22.25 38.65 21.74
C ILE A 21 22.40 40.14 21.43
N ALA A 22 22.06 40.58 20.22
CA ALA A 22 22.16 41.99 19.83
C ALA A 22 21.28 42.89 20.72
N GLU A 23 20.05 42.47 21.00
CA GLU A 23 19.11 43.21 21.86
C GLU A 23 19.63 43.32 23.31
N HIS A 24 19.99 42.19 23.93
CA HIS A 24 20.48 42.17 25.31
C HIS A 24 21.84 42.86 25.46
N TRP A 25 22.70 42.75 24.46
CA TRP A 25 23.97 43.47 24.41
C TRP A 25 23.73 44.98 24.27
N GLY A 26 22.84 45.40 23.37
CA GLY A 26 22.48 46.80 23.16
C GLY A 26 21.97 47.46 24.43
N ASN A 27 21.05 46.78 25.12
CA ASN A 27 20.42 47.25 26.35
C ASN A 27 21.28 47.07 27.61
N ASP A 28 22.38 46.33 27.52
CA ASP A 28 23.20 45.88 28.66
C ASP A 28 22.31 45.31 29.79
N THR A 29 21.43 44.38 29.40
CA THR A 29 20.35 43.88 30.25
C THR A 29 20.85 43.44 31.61
N ARG A 30 20.17 43.88 32.66
CA ARG A 30 20.47 43.52 34.06
C ARG A 30 19.69 42.27 34.44
N PHE A 31 20.37 41.33 35.10
CA PHE A 31 19.74 40.12 35.62
C PHE A 31 20.44 39.66 36.91
N HIS A 32 19.79 38.75 37.61
CA HIS A 32 20.29 38.17 38.85
C HIS A 32 20.97 36.83 38.57
N VAL A 33 22.13 36.62 39.20
CA VAL A 33 22.87 35.35 39.22
C VAL A 33 23.25 35.03 40.65
N ASP A 34 23.67 33.79 40.91
CA ASP A 34 24.22 33.41 42.22
C ASP A 34 25.39 34.34 42.58
N GLY A 35 25.20 35.17 43.61
CA GLY A 35 26.18 36.19 44.04
C GLY A 35 25.78 37.64 43.75
N GLY A 36 24.63 37.92 43.12
CA GLY A 36 24.04 39.25 43.02
C GLY A 36 23.55 39.64 41.62
N THR A 37 23.36 40.94 41.41
CA THR A 37 22.96 41.49 40.10
C THR A 37 24.18 41.75 39.23
N THR A 38 24.12 41.33 37.97
CA THR A 38 25.14 41.60 36.94
C THR A 38 24.48 42.17 35.67
N THR A 39 25.29 42.55 34.68
CA THR A 39 24.83 42.97 33.35
C THR A 39 25.25 41.98 32.27
N PHE A 40 24.53 41.93 31.16
CA PHE A 40 24.80 41.02 30.06
C PHE A 40 26.22 41.18 29.49
N ARG A 41 26.71 42.43 29.32
CA ARG A 41 28.07 42.67 28.82
C ARG A 41 29.14 42.24 29.82
N THR A 42 28.85 42.37 31.12
CA THR A 42 29.79 41.99 32.19
C THR A 42 29.88 40.48 32.31
N TYR A 43 28.74 39.79 32.28
CA TYR A 43 28.68 38.33 32.40
C TYR A 43 29.28 37.63 31.19
N TYR A 44 28.97 38.11 29.98
CA TYR A 44 29.49 37.59 28.72
C TYR A 44 30.59 38.48 28.12
N ALA A 45 31.58 38.82 28.94
CA ALA A 45 32.69 39.68 28.52
C ALA A 45 33.41 39.10 27.29
N GLY A 46 33.55 39.91 26.24
CA GLY A 46 34.16 39.49 24.97
C GLY A 46 33.22 38.82 23.97
N LEU A 47 31.93 38.63 24.30
CA LEU A 47 30.94 38.02 23.39
C LEU A 47 30.78 38.81 22.09
N VAL A 48 30.81 40.14 22.15
CA VAL A 48 30.72 41.01 20.96
C VAL A 48 31.95 41.91 20.90
N ASP A 49 32.64 41.88 19.77
CA ASP A 49 33.84 42.70 19.53
C ASP A 49 33.51 44.16 19.17
N ALA A 50 34.54 44.98 18.96
CA ALA A 50 34.40 46.39 18.62
C ALA A 50 33.71 46.66 17.27
N ASP A 51 33.72 45.67 16.37
CA ASP A 51 33.08 45.73 15.05
C ASP A 51 31.67 45.11 15.07
N GLY A 52 31.19 44.65 16.23
CA GLY A 52 29.88 44.02 16.38
C GLY A 52 29.85 42.53 16.02
N ARG A 53 31.00 41.87 15.83
CA ARG A 53 31.04 40.43 15.56
C ARG A 53 30.86 39.64 16.84
N ILE A 54 30.06 38.58 16.76
CA ILE A 54 29.74 37.70 17.90
C ILE A 54 30.75 36.54 17.93
N ASP A 55 31.39 36.32 19.08
CA ASP A 55 32.34 35.24 19.30
C ASP A 55 31.64 33.88 19.35
N SER A 56 31.96 33.01 18.40
CA SER A 56 31.32 31.69 18.26
C SER A 56 31.66 30.72 19.39
N ALA A 57 32.80 30.87 20.05
CA ALA A 57 33.18 29.98 21.15
C ALA A 57 32.38 30.29 22.41
N ILE A 58 32.16 31.58 22.71
CA ILE A 58 31.29 32.00 23.81
C ILE A 58 29.84 31.59 23.53
N VAL A 59 29.37 31.76 22.29
CA VAL A 59 28.03 31.30 21.86
C VAL A 59 27.86 29.79 22.07
N ALA A 60 28.83 28.98 21.65
CA ALA A 60 28.77 27.54 21.84
C ALA A 60 28.74 27.13 23.33
N GLY A 61 29.44 27.86 24.19
CA GLY A 61 29.37 27.69 25.64
C GLY A 61 27.99 28.03 26.20
N MET A 62 27.48 29.22 25.85
CA MET A 62 26.15 29.70 26.23
C MET A 62 25.03 28.75 25.78
N ALA A 63 25.12 28.22 24.56
CA ALA A 63 24.10 27.32 24.00
C ALA A 63 24.05 25.97 24.73
N ARG A 64 25.19 25.46 25.20
CA ARG A 64 25.29 24.17 25.89
C ARG A 64 24.94 24.21 27.38
N ASP A 65 25.19 25.33 28.03
CA ASP A 65 24.93 25.53 29.45
C ASP A 65 24.62 27.00 29.69
N PHE A 66 23.32 27.33 29.62
CA PHE A 66 22.90 28.71 29.69
C PHE A 66 23.10 29.23 31.11
N MET A 67 24.01 30.20 31.26
CA MET A 67 24.32 30.85 32.53
C MET A 67 24.72 29.90 33.67
N GLY A 68 25.28 28.72 33.37
CA GLY A 68 25.69 27.76 34.39
C GLY A 68 24.52 27.01 35.05
N SER A 69 23.35 27.01 34.42
CA SER A 69 22.15 26.31 34.91
C SER A 69 22.25 24.78 34.84
N GLY A 70 23.23 24.25 34.10
CA GLY A 70 23.32 22.84 33.74
C GLY A 70 22.33 22.44 32.64
N GLN A 71 21.58 23.39 32.09
CA GLN A 71 20.59 23.16 31.03
C GLN A 71 21.02 23.84 29.73
N PRO A 72 20.97 23.14 28.59
CA PRO A 72 21.26 23.73 27.29
C PRO A 72 20.15 24.69 26.85
N LEU A 73 20.54 25.79 26.20
CA LEU A 73 19.62 26.75 25.57
C LEU A 73 19.04 26.18 24.26
N LEU A 74 19.82 25.37 23.55
CA LEU A 74 19.45 24.74 22.29
C LEU A 74 19.77 23.24 22.40
N LEU A 75 18.75 22.40 22.22
CA LEU A 75 18.89 20.94 22.27
C LEU A 75 19.14 20.36 20.87
N ASP A 76 18.36 20.81 19.90
CA ASP A 76 18.40 20.27 18.54
C ASP A 76 19.07 21.29 17.62
N THR A 77 20.33 21.02 17.28
CA THR A 77 21.11 21.92 16.42
C THR A 77 21.57 21.20 15.16
N ASN A 78 21.34 21.84 14.02
CA ASN A 78 21.85 21.36 12.75
C ASN A 78 23.31 21.77 12.61
N PRO A 79 24.26 20.83 12.41
CA PRO A 79 25.69 21.15 12.31
C PRO A 79 26.02 22.04 11.09
N TYR A 80 25.13 22.08 10.09
CA TYR A 80 25.28 22.91 8.91
C TYR A 80 24.73 24.33 9.11
N ILE A 81 23.96 24.57 10.17
CA ILE A 81 23.35 25.87 10.47
C ILE A 81 24.15 26.55 11.58
N ASN A 82 24.37 27.85 11.44
CA ASN A 82 25.03 28.64 12.46
C ASN A 82 24.15 28.68 13.73
N LEU A 83 24.73 28.40 14.91
CA LEU A 83 24.03 28.48 16.19
C LEU A 83 23.33 29.84 16.39
N LEU A 84 23.92 30.91 15.86
CA LEU A 84 23.36 32.26 15.92
C LEU A 84 22.02 32.40 15.19
N ASP A 85 21.74 31.56 14.20
CA ASP A 85 20.55 31.67 13.37
C ASP A 85 19.46 30.65 13.74
N HIS A 86 19.65 29.92 14.85
CA HIS A 86 18.60 29.14 15.49
C HIS A 86 17.63 30.06 16.24
N VAL A 87 16.35 29.69 16.25
CA VAL A 87 15.30 30.33 17.03
C VAL A 87 15.43 29.92 18.51
N VAL A 88 15.14 30.84 19.42
CA VAL A 88 15.14 30.58 20.87
C VAL A 88 13.72 30.71 21.42
N SER A 89 13.34 29.75 22.27
CA SER A 89 12.04 29.65 22.93
C SER A 89 12.21 29.08 24.34
N GLY A 90 11.10 28.87 25.05
CA GLY A 90 11.09 28.21 26.36
C GLY A 90 11.40 26.71 26.32
N ASP A 91 11.38 26.08 25.14
CA ASP A 91 11.77 24.68 24.93
C ASP A 91 12.95 24.61 23.94
N GLY A 92 13.95 23.78 24.26
CA GLY A 92 15.19 23.67 23.48
C GLY A 92 15.03 22.96 22.13
N ARG A 93 13.89 22.32 21.86
CA ARG A 93 13.56 21.59 20.64
C ARG A 93 12.81 22.43 19.61
N VAL A 94 12.56 23.71 19.89
CA VAL A 94 11.76 24.62 19.02
C VAL A 94 12.20 24.64 17.55
N ASN A 95 13.45 24.27 17.24
CA ASN A 95 13.99 24.25 15.89
C ASN A 95 13.81 22.91 15.15
N GLU A 96 13.34 21.84 15.82
CA GLU A 96 13.26 20.48 15.27
C GLU A 96 12.58 20.45 13.90
N ASN A 97 11.42 21.08 13.78
CA ASN A 97 10.66 21.24 12.54
C ASN A 97 10.04 22.65 12.48
N ILE A 98 9.97 23.23 11.29
CA ILE A 98 9.32 24.53 11.04
C ILE A 98 7.86 24.61 11.53
N SER A 99 7.11 23.49 11.56
CA SER A 99 5.73 23.45 12.09
C SER A 99 5.71 23.63 13.62
N LEU A 100 6.63 22.98 14.32
CA LEU A 100 6.82 23.18 15.76
C LEU A 100 7.27 24.62 16.04
N THR A 101 8.20 25.17 15.26
CA THR A 101 8.62 26.57 15.39
C THR A 101 7.44 27.53 15.18
N ALA A 102 6.60 27.27 14.18
CA ALA A 102 5.39 28.04 13.92
C ALA A 102 4.39 28.00 15.09
N MET A 103 4.19 26.81 15.69
CA MET A 103 3.36 26.63 16.89
C MET A 103 3.87 27.46 18.08
N HIS A 104 5.18 27.39 18.37
CA HIS A 104 5.76 28.24 19.42
C HIS A 104 5.57 29.73 19.13
N THR A 105 5.61 30.12 17.85
CA THR A 105 5.46 31.52 17.45
C THR A 105 4.06 32.04 17.75
N ILE A 106 3.00 31.26 17.46
CA ILE A 106 1.63 31.73 17.74
C ILE A 106 1.39 31.88 19.23
N TRP A 107 1.89 30.99 20.09
CA TRP A 107 1.72 31.12 21.54
C TRP A 107 2.49 32.30 22.13
N ALA A 108 3.67 32.63 21.58
CA ALA A 108 4.40 33.84 21.94
C ALA A 108 3.68 35.13 21.49
N ARG A 109 3.10 35.12 20.28
CA ARG A 109 2.25 36.24 19.80
C ARG A 109 0.99 36.38 20.64
N ASN A 110 0.42 35.26 21.06
CA ASN A 110 -0.82 35.22 21.83
C ASN A 110 -0.64 35.82 23.23
N HIS A 111 0.49 35.55 23.88
CA HIS A 111 0.89 36.28 25.08
C HIS A 111 0.90 37.80 24.82
N ASN A 112 1.56 38.27 23.76
CA ASN A 112 1.66 39.71 23.47
C ASN A 112 0.31 40.34 23.15
N PHE A 113 -0.59 39.61 22.48
CA PHE A 113 -1.98 40.01 22.29
C PHE A 113 -2.68 40.26 23.64
N HIS A 114 -2.47 39.39 24.63
CA HIS A 114 -3.02 39.61 25.98
C HIS A 114 -2.35 40.79 26.71
N VAL A 115 -1.05 41.01 26.55
CA VAL A 115 -0.35 42.20 27.07
C VAL A 115 -1.01 43.48 26.55
N ASP A 116 -1.21 43.56 25.23
CA ASP A 116 -1.79 44.74 24.58
C ASP A 116 -3.23 44.97 25.06
N ASN A 117 -4.03 43.90 25.19
CA ASN A 117 -5.40 43.99 25.68
C ASN A 117 -5.49 44.39 27.16
N LEU A 118 -4.58 43.91 28.01
CA LEU A 118 -4.51 44.32 29.41
C LEU A 118 -4.15 45.81 29.53
N LEU A 119 -3.18 46.28 28.75
CA LEU A 119 -2.81 47.70 28.70
C LEU A 119 -3.96 48.57 28.19
N ALA A 120 -4.63 48.15 27.11
CA ALA A 120 -5.79 48.86 26.54
C ALA A 120 -6.97 48.93 27.55
N SER A 121 -7.11 47.90 28.39
CA SER A 121 -8.11 47.82 29.47
C SER A 121 -7.73 48.63 30.72
N GLY A 122 -6.56 49.28 30.73
CA GLY A 122 -6.12 50.13 31.83
C GLY A 122 -5.42 49.39 32.98
N PHE A 123 -4.77 48.25 32.72
CA PHE A 123 -3.97 47.53 33.71
C PHE A 123 -2.92 48.46 34.36
N SER A 124 -2.84 48.45 35.69
CA SER A 124 -2.05 49.41 36.47
C SER A 124 -0.87 48.80 37.23
N GLY A 125 -0.62 47.49 37.07
CA GLY A 125 0.55 46.82 37.63
C GLY A 125 1.85 47.18 36.88
N GLY A 126 3.00 46.90 37.50
CA GLY A 126 4.31 47.05 36.85
C GLY A 126 4.56 45.99 35.76
N GLU A 127 5.65 46.12 35.01
CA GLU A 127 5.98 45.25 33.86
C GLU A 127 5.97 43.75 34.20
N HIS A 128 6.51 43.36 35.35
CA HIS A 128 6.48 41.97 35.80
C HIS A 128 5.04 41.48 36.05
N ALA A 129 4.21 42.29 36.69
CA ALA A 129 2.81 41.92 36.95
C ALA A 129 1.99 41.84 35.65
N LEU A 130 2.30 42.69 34.67
CA LEU A 130 1.68 42.64 33.34
C LEU A 130 2.07 41.37 32.58
N PHE A 131 3.36 41.01 32.60
CA PHE A 131 3.86 39.76 32.01
C PHE A 131 3.17 38.54 32.64
N GLU A 132 3.17 38.44 33.97
CA GLU A 132 2.52 37.33 34.66
C GLU A 132 1.02 37.29 34.37
N ALA A 133 0.32 38.44 34.39
CA ALA A 133 -1.11 38.47 34.07
C ALA A 133 -1.43 37.97 32.64
N ALA A 134 -0.66 38.39 31.64
CA ALA A 134 -0.83 37.92 30.26
C ALA A 134 -0.49 36.43 30.12
N LYS A 135 0.59 35.98 30.76
CA LYS A 135 1.00 34.57 30.81
C LYS A 135 -0.10 33.67 31.36
N ILE A 136 -0.74 34.10 32.45
CA ILE A 136 -1.84 33.35 33.09
C ILE A 136 -3.01 33.11 32.12
N ILE A 137 -3.38 34.15 31.36
CA ILE A 137 -4.46 34.05 30.37
C ILE A 137 -4.03 33.14 29.21
N ASN A 138 -2.79 33.30 28.73
CA ASN A 138 -2.25 32.49 27.65
C ASN A 138 -2.16 30.99 28.01
N GLU A 139 -1.71 30.66 29.21
CA GLU A 139 -1.65 29.28 29.73
C GLU A 139 -3.04 28.70 29.93
N ALA A 140 -4.02 29.50 30.35
CA ALA A 140 -5.41 29.05 30.47
C ALA A 140 -6.03 28.68 29.12
N GLU A 141 -5.81 29.48 28.07
CA GLU A 141 -6.23 29.13 26.72
C GLU A 141 -5.53 27.85 26.22
N TYR A 142 -4.23 27.67 26.53
CA TYR A 142 -3.50 26.44 26.20
C TYR A 142 -4.12 25.21 26.87
N GLN A 143 -4.34 25.28 28.19
CA GLN A 143 -4.98 24.20 28.95
C GLN A 143 -6.36 23.87 28.38
N ARG A 144 -7.18 24.89 28.08
CA ARG A 144 -8.48 24.70 27.43
C ARG A 144 -8.34 23.93 26.12
N VAL A 145 -7.52 24.41 25.18
CA VAL A 145 -7.33 23.74 23.87
C VAL A 145 -6.92 22.28 24.05
N VAL A 146 -5.99 22.01 24.98
CA VAL A 146 -5.55 20.64 25.27
C VAL A 146 -6.70 19.75 25.76
N PHE A 147 -7.48 20.20 26.74
CA PHE A 147 -8.48 19.35 27.38
C PHE A 147 -9.85 19.34 26.68
N THR A 148 -10.19 20.35 25.89
CA THR A 148 -11.51 20.46 25.24
C THR A 148 -11.49 20.13 23.75
N GLU A 149 -10.34 20.21 23.07
CA GLU A 149 -10.23 19.97 21.62
C GLU A 149 -9.25 18.84 21.30
N PHE A 150 -8.01 18.92 21.81
CA PHE A 150 -7.00 17.92 21.53
C PHE A 150 -7.31 16.58 22.21
N ALA A 151 -7.63 16.57 23.50
CA ALA A 151 -8.02 15.35 24.22
C ALA A 151 -9.32 14.73 23.69
N GLU A 152 -10.23 15.56 23.16
CA GLU A 152 -11.43 15.09 22.48
C GLU A 152 -11.08 14.24 21.26
N THR A 153 -10.16 14.73 20.42
CA THR A 153 -9.67 13.99 19.25
C THR A 153 -8.81 12.79 19.65
N LEU A 154 -7.90 12.97 20.61
CA LEU A 154 -6.94 11.95 21.01
C LEU A 154 -7.62 10.74 21.68
N LEU A 155 -8.53 10.98 22.62
CA LEU A 155 -9.09 9.97 23.53
C LEU A 155 -10.61 9.75 23.36
N GLY A 156 -11.26 10.51 22.47
CA GLY A 156 -12.72 10.63 22.46
C GLY A 156 -13.25 11.40 23.68
N GLY A 157 -12.41 12.30 24.21
CA GLY A 157 -12.67 13.13 25.37
C GLY A 157 -12.16 12.54 26.67
N MET A 158 -11.81 13.42 27.60
CA MET A 158 -11.51 13.03 28.97
C MET A 158 -12.77 12.43 29.61
N ARG A 159 -12.66 11.17 30.05
CA ARG A 159 -13.72 10.45 30.77
C ARG A 159 -13.60 10.74 32.27
N GLY A 160 -14.73 10.82 32.97
CA GLY A 160 -14.79 11.12 34.39
C GLY A 160 -16.07 11.85 34.76
N LEU A 161 -16.26 12.13 36.04
CA LEU A 161 -17.28 13.08 36.49
C LEU A 161 -16.79 14.51 36.16
N GLY A 162 -17.70 15.47 36.00
CA GLY A 162 -17.33 16.88 35.79
C GLY A 162 -17.16 17.34 34.34
N SER A 163 -16.65 18.57 34.15
CA SER A 163 -16.49 19.19 32.82
C SER A 163 -15.16 18.76 32.22
N HIS A 164 -15.18 18.07 31.08
CA HIS A 164 -13.97 17.53 30.43
C HIS A 164 -13.09 16.71 31.40
N GLY A 165 -13.72 15.95 32.30
CA GLY A 165 -13.06 15.11 33.31
C GLY A 165 -12.62 15.83 34.58
N TRP A 166 -12.77 17.16 34.69
CA TRP A 166 -12.34 17.92 35.86
C TRP A 166 -13.35 17.84 37.02
N ASN A 167 -12.91 17.35 38.20
CA ASN A 167 -13.73 17.31 39.42
C ASN A 167 -13.26 18.21 40.57
N GLY A 168 -12.20 18.99 40.39
CA GLY A 168 -11.64 19.86 41.42
C GLY A 168 -10.19 19.52 41.77
N TYR A 169 -9.47 20.50 42.34
CA TYR A 169 -8.07 20.33 42.74
C TYR A 169 -7.87 19.31 43.88
N GLN A 170 -6.87 18.44 43.71
CA GLN A 170 -6.51 17.33 44.58
C GLN A 170 -5.04 17.44 44.97
N ALA A 171 -4.81 17.94 46.19
CA ALA A 171 -3.48 18.32 46.65
C ALA A 171 -2.50 17.14 46.87
N ASP A 172 -3.02 15.93 46.99
CA ASP A 172 -2.25 14.70 47.19
C ASP A 172 -1.97 13.93 45.89
N THR A 173 -2.45 14.45 44.75
CA THR A 173 -2.16 13.87 43.44
C THR A 173 -0.69 14.05 43.06
N ASN A 174 -0.04 12.95 42.70
CA ASN A 174 1.27 13.00 42.06
C ASN A 174 1.11 13.42 40.59
N VAL A 175 1.62 14.60 40.23
CA VAL A 175 1.54 15.17 38.87
C VAL A 175 2.78 14.88 38.01
N ALA A 176 3.76 14.15 38.55
CA ALA A 176 4.95 13.81 37.78
C ALA A 176 4.58 13.05 36.50
N ILE A 177 5.28 13.36 35.41
CA ILE A 177 5.14 12.64 34.16
C ILE A 177 5.77 11.26 34.31
N SER A 178 5.02 10.21 34.02
CA SER A 178 5.52 8.82 34.04
C SER A 178 6.42 8.54 32.83
N GLU A 179 7.33 7.58 32.97
CA GLU A 179 8.16 7.13 31.84
C GLU A 179 7.32 6.40 30.80
N GLU A 180 6.28 5.67 31.21
CA GLU A 180 5.31 5.05 30.31
C GLU A 180 4.64 6.11 29.43
N PHE A 181 4.31 7.28 29.99
CA PHE A 181 3.77 8.40 29.22
C PHE A 181 4.83 9.01 28.29
N ALA A 182 5.98 9.45 28.83
CA ALA A 182 6.96 10.25 28.09
C ALA A 182 7.81 9.44 27.08
N SER A 183 8.14 8.20 27.42
CA SER A 183 9.06 7.35 26.67
C SER A 183 8.34 6.34 25.77
N ALA A 184 7.02 6.15 25.92
CA ALA A 184 6.21 5.32 25.03
C ALA A 184 4.89 5.97 24.61
N ALA A 185 3.90 6.08 25.49
CA ALA A 185 2.52 6.36 25.09
C ALA A 185 2.40 7.68 24.31
N TYR A 186 2.93 8.81 24.81
CA TYR A 186 2.85 10.11 24.15
C TYR A 186 3.73 10.25 22.89
N ARG A 187 4.48 9.20 22.54
CA ARG A 187 5.24 9.09 21.28
C ARG A 187 4.45 8.44 20.15
N PHE A 188 3.16 8.15 20.36
CA PHE A 188 2.26 7.69 19.29
C PHE A 188 2.27 8.66 18.09
N GLY A 189 2.41 9.97 18.35
CA GLY A 189 2.44 10.99 17.31
C GLY A 189 3.57 10.83 16.29
N HIS A 190 4.61 10.03 16.56
CA HIS A 190 5.64 9.72 15.57
C HIS A 190 5.15 8.87 14.40
N SER A 191 4.09 8.06 14.57
CA SER A 191 3.47 7.33 13.45
C SER A 191 2.57 8.24 12.61
N MET A 192 2.06 9.32 13.20
CA MET A 192 1.11 10.25 12.56
C MET A 192 1.78 11.24 11.58
N VAL A 193 3.10 11.18 11.44
CA VAL A 193 3.89 12.08 10.61
C VAL A 193 3.97 11.56 9.18
N GLY A 194 3.54 12.37 8.20
CA GLY A 194 3.65 12.03 6.78
C GLY A 194 5.01 12.38 6.16
N ASP A 195 5.33 11.81 4.99
CA ASP A 195 6.58 12.08 4.25
C ASP A 195 6.70 13.55 3.77
N THR A 196 5.59 14.29 3.77
CA THR A 196 5.53 15.68 3.32
C THR A 196 4.81 16.58 4.32
N LEU A 197 5.13 17.87 4.25
CA LEU A 197 4.45 18.95 4.96
C LEU A 197 3.71 19.84 3.96
N ARG A 198 2.40 19.95 4.11
CA ARG A 198 1.52 20.84 3.35
C ARG A 198 1.73 22.27 3.79
N LEU A 199 1.93 23.17 2.85
CA LEU A 199 2.07 24.61 3.04
C LEU A 199 1.00 25.36 2.25
N MET A 200 0.55 26.49 2.79
CA MET A 200 -0.21 27.48 2.02
C MET A 200 0.71 28.48 1.32
N THR A 201 0.38 28.75 0.07
CA THR A 201 1.03 29.77 -0.76
C THR A 201 0.34 31.12 -0.58
N ALA A 202 1.04 32.20 -0.94
CA ALA A 202 0.49 33.57 -0.88
C ALA A 202 -0.78 33.78 -1.74
N SER A 203 -1.02 32.92 -2.74
CA SER A 203 -2.24 32.94 -3.56
C SER A 203 -3.43 32.18 -2.95
N GLY A 204 -3.27 31.60 -1.75
CA GLY A 204 -4.29 30.78 -1.09
C GLY A 204 -4.37 29.34 -1.60
N THR A 205 -3.49 28.93 -2.52
CA THR A 205 -3.34 27.53 -2.97
C THR A 205 -2.40 26.76 -2.06
N THR A 206 -2.43 25.43 -2.12
CA THR A 206 -1.53 24.55 -1.35
C THR A 206 -0.33 24.06 -2.16
N ARG A 207 0.77 23.72 -1.47
CA ARG A 207 1.92 23.00 -2.01
C ARG A 207 2.50 22.08 -0.95
N ASP A 208 3.07 20.95 -1.35
CA ASP A 208 3.73 20.03 -0.44
C ASP A 208 5.25 20.22 -0.52
N VAL A 209 5.92 20.13 0.62
CA VAL A 209 7.39 20.06 0.73
C VAL A 209 7.79 18.77 1.41
N GLN A 210 8.95 18.22 1.09
CA GLN A 210 9.45 17.02 1.77
C GLN A 210 9.68 17.33 3.24
N LEU A 211 9.26 16.42 4.13
CA LEU A 211 9.47 16.60 5.57
C LEU A 211 10.95 16.73 5.91
N LEU A 212 11.81 16.03 5.17
CA LEU A 212 13.27 16.14 5.23
C LEU A 212 13.77 17.58 5.05
N ASP A 213 13.08 18.39 4.26
CA ASP A 213 13.38 19.80 4.03
C ASP A 213 12.84 20.74 5.10
N ALA A 214 11.89 20.28 5.90
CA ALA A 214 11.28 21.00 7.01
C ALA A 214 12.03 20.82 8.35
N PHE A 215 12.84 19.76 8.48
CA PHE A 215 13.64 19.54 9.69
C PHE A 215 14.80 20.51 9.83
N LEU A 216 14.95 21.09 11.03
CA LEU A 216 16.06 21.95 11.43
C LEU A 216 16.39 23.06 10.41
N ASN A 217 15.36 23.63 9.78
CA ASN A 217 15.49 24.57 8.67
C ASN A 217 14.93 25.96 9.02
N PRO A 218 15.71 26.81 9.70
CA PRO A 218 15.28 28.17 10.01
C PRO A 218 15.24 29.05 8.75
N SER A 219 16.08 28.79 7.74
CA SER A 219 16.21 29.62 6.55
C SER A 219 17.11 28.99 5.47
N ASN A 220 16.91 29.34 4.19
CA ASN A 220 17.84 29.03 3.10
C ASN A 220 18.79 30.18 2.70
N GLU A 221 18.91 31.24 3.51
CA GLU A 221 19.88 32.30 3.24
C GLU A 221 21.33 31.79 3.39
N ALA A 222 22.22 32.19 2.48
CA ALA A 222 23.60 31.73 2.48
C ALA A 222 24.36 32.03 3.79
N SER A 223 23.99 33.12 4.48
CA SER A 223 24.61 33.53 5.75
C SER A 223 24.28 32.61 6.93
N VAL A 224 23.23 31.80 6.81
CA VAL A 224 22.75 30.91 7.87
C VAL A 224 23.57 29.62 7.92
N PHE A 225 24.24 29.27 6.83
CA PHE A 225 25.05 28.05 6.76
C PHE A 225 26.48 28.26 7.25
N THR A 226 27.04 27.23 7.88
CA THR A 226 28.44 27.19 8.31
C THR A 226 29.42 26.96 7.15
N ALA A 227 28.91 26.51 6.00
CA ALA A 227 29.67 26.25 4.77
C ALA A 227 29.05 26.94 3.54
N PRO A 228 29.84 27.23 2.48
CA PRO A 228 29.31 27.77 1.23
C PRO A 228 28.26 26.85 0.59
N ILE A 229 27.20 27.42 0.02
CA ILE A 229 26.10 26.67 -0.60
C ILE A 229 26.59 25.75 -1.72
N GLU A 230 27.59 26.18 -2.50
CA GLU A 230 28.16 25.37 -3.58
C GLU A 230 28.78 24.07 -3.06
N LEU A 231 29.38 24.12 -1.86
CA LEU A 231 29.94 22.93 -1.21
C LEU A 231 28.82 22.01 -0.71
N LEU A 232 27.77 22.56 -0.11
CA LEU A 232 26.61 21.78 0.33
C LEU A 232 25.95 21.04 -0.84
N ARG A 233 25.76 21.73 -1.98
CA ARG A 233 25.23 21.13 -3.21
C ARG A 233 26.11 20.03 -3.77
N SER A 234 27.43 20.15 -3.64
CA SER A 234 28.36 19.09 -4.05
C SER A 234 28.20 17.79 -3.23
N TYR A 235 27.62 17.90 -2.03
CA TYR A 235 27.24 16.76 -1.19
C TYR A 235 25.77 16.35 -1.37
N GLY A 236 25.07 16.90 -2.36
CA GLY A 236 23.66 16.59 -2.63
C GLY A 236 22.66 17.34 -1.75
N TYR A 237 23.09 18.33 -0.96
CA TYR A 237 22.20 19.17 -0.17
C TYR A 237 21.96 20.52 -0.86
N ASP A 238 20.74 20.75 -1.35
CA ASP A 238 20.30 22.04 -1.87
C ASP A 238 19.33 22.71 -0.87
N PRO A 239 19.74 23.77 -0.15
CA PRO A 239 18.91 24.45 0.84
C PRO A 239 17.56 24.93 0.32
N GLN A 240 16.48 24.37 0.87
CA GLN A 240 15.11 24.76 0.57
C GLN A 240 14.60 25.86 1.51
N PRO A 241 13.68 26.74 1.07
CA PRO A 241 13.09 27.79 1.91
C PRO A 241 12.63 27.26 3.27
N GLY A 242 13.06 27.92 4.34
CA GLY A 242 12.79 27.50 5.73
C GLY A 242 11.72 28.35 6.41
N TYR A 243 11.63 28.22 7.73
CA TYR A 243 10.69 28.96 8.58
C TYR A 243 10.66 30.47 8.29
N ALA A 244 11.84 31.10 8.13
CA ALA A 244 11.95 32.54 7.91
C ALA A 244 11.42 33.02 6.56
N GLN A 245 11.43 32.19 5.51
CA GLN A 245 10.89 32.52 4.19
C GLN A 245 9.44 32.10 4.01
N ILE A 246 9.00 31.04 4.70
CA ILE A 246 7.64 30.51 4.56
C ILE A 246 6.66 31.32 5.42
N GLY A 247 6.99 31.58 6.68
CA GLY A 247 6.11 32.30 7.60
C GLY A 247 5.05 31.42 8.29
N VAL A 248 4.52 31.92 9.40
CA VAL A 248 3.68 31.13 10.34
C VAL A 248 2.30 30.82 9.78
N GLY A 249 1.63 31.80 9.17
CA GLY A 249 0.29 31.62 8.59
C GLY A 249 0.29 30.60 7.45
N SER A 250 1.32 30.67 6.59
CA SER A 250 1.50 29.70 5.51
C SER A 250 1.73 28.26 6.01
N ILE A 251 2.51 28.09 7.08
CA ILE A 251 2.76 26.77 7.68
C ILE A 251 1.50 26.24 8.35
N LEU A 252 0.92 27.01 9.28
CA LEU A 252 -0.22 26.55 10.07
C LEU A 252 -1.49 26.36 9.22
N GLY A 253 -1.74 27.25 8.25
CA GLY A 253 -2.84 27.07 7.31
C GLY A 253 -2.64 25.88 6.37
N GLY A 254 -1.39 25.54 6.05
CA GLY A 254 -1.08 24.35 5.26
C GLY A 254 -1.38 23.06 6.02
N ILE A 255 -0.78 22.91 7.20
CA ILE A 255 -0.91 21.68 8.00
C ILE A 255 -2.34 21.46 8.50
N SER A 256 -3.12 22.52 8.74
CA SER A 256 -4.53 22.39 9.13
C SER A 256 -5.41 21.81 8.01
N ARG A 257 -4.87 21.65 6.79
CA ARG A 257 -5.53 21.09 5.61
C ARG A 257 -4.88 19.78 5.15
N GLN A 258 -4.02 19.20 5.98
CA GLN A 258 -3.37 17.92 5.76
C GLN A 258 -3.89 16.92 6.80
N ALA A 259 -4.33 15.75 6.32
CA ALA A 259 -4.64 14.64 7.21
C ALA A 259 -3.35 14.10 7.83
N ALA A 260 -3.42 13.73 9.10
CA ALA A 260 -2.35 12.98 9.75
C ALA A 260 -2.36 11.53 9.29
N GLU A 261 -1.21 10.86 9.40
CA GLU A 261 -1.15 9.41 9.25
C GLU A 261 -1.81 8.71 10.46
N GLU A 262 -2.13 7.43 10.33
CA GLU A 262 -2.77 6.64 11.38
C GLU A 262 -1.83 6.31 12.55
N VAL A 263 -2.41 5.97 13.69
CA VAL A 263 -1.64 5.39 14.81
C VAL A 263 -1.60 3.88 14.63
N ASP A 264 -0.52 3.41 13.99
CA ASP A 264 -0.25 2.00 13.72
C ASP A 264 1.26 1.68 13.70
N GLY A 265 1.63 0.50 13.19
CA GLY A 265 3.01 0.07 13.05
C GLY A 265 3.75 0.64 11.83
N GLN A 266 3.08 1.45 11.01
CA GLN A 266 3.63 2.06 9.80
C GLN A 266 4.18 3.44 10.14
N VAL A 267 5.49 3.59 9.92
CA VAL A 267 6.19 4.86 10.13
C VAL A 267 6.90 5.20 8.84
N VAL A 268 6.72 6.43 8.37
CA VAL A 268 7.22 6.91 7.08
C VAL A 268 8.74 6.96 7.01
N ASP A 269 9.28 6.93 5.79
CA ASP A 269 10.73 6.86 5.58
C ASP A 269 11.45 8.12 6.07
N ALA A 270 10.80 9.29 5.99
CA ALA A 270 11.38 10.55 6.44
C ALA A 270 11.81 10.56 7.92
N VAL A 271 11.21 9.72 8.78
CA VAL A 271 11.61 9.58 10.20
C VAL A 271 12.21 8.20 10.53
N ARG A 272 12.11 7.23 9.62
CA ARG A 272 12.68 5.88 9.79
C ARG A 272 14.07 5.73 9.18
N ASN A 273 14.34 6.43 8.09
CA ASN A 273 15.56 6.27 7.30
C ASN A 273 16.34 7.59 7.18
N ASP A 274 15.67 8.73 7.18
CA ASP A 274 16.30 10.04 6.91
C ASP A 274 16.03 11.09 8.00
N LEU A 275 15.88 10.66 9.26
CA LEU A 275 15.58 11.56 10.37
C LEU A 275 16.63 12.68 10.45
N VAL A 276 16.17 13.93 10.38
CA VAL A 276 17.01 15.15 10.40
C VAL A 276 18.19 15.13 9.41
N ARG A 277 17.99 14.52 8.23
CA ARG A 277 19.03 14.33 7.19
C ARG A 277 20.22 13.49 7.63
N GLN A 278 19.97 12.57 8.55
CA GLN A 278 20.92 11.55 8.94
C GLN A 278 20.30 10.17 8.70
N PRO A 279 21.10 9.14 8.39
CA PRO A 279 20.63 7.77 8.30
C PRO A 279 20.31 7.26 9.71
N ALA A 280 19.17 7.68 10.25
CA ALA A 280 18.74 7.48 11.62
C ALA A 280 17.27 7.10 11.66
N ASP A 281 16.95 6.18 12.58
CA ASP A 281 15.65 5.54 12.68
C ASP A 281 14.97 5.90 14.01
N LEU A 282 13.99 6.80 13.93
CA LEU A 282 13.20 7.24 15.08
C LEU A 282 12.41 6.08 15.71
N PHE A 283 11.93 5.13 14.90
CA PHE A 283 11.22 3.94 15.39
C PHE A 283 12.17 3.12 16.28
N SER A 284 13.37 2.83 15.78
CA SER A 284 14.39 2.11 16.54
C SER A 284 14.82 2.88 17.80
N PHE A 285 14.90 4.20 17.74
CA PHE A 285 15.19 5.03 18.92
C PHE A 285 14.09 4.98 19.97
N ASN A 286 12.81 4.92 19.60
CA ASN A 286 11.72 4.77 20.57
C ASN A 286 11.78 3.41 21.27
N VAL A 287 11.99 2.33 20.52
CA VAL A 287 12.16 0.98 21.08
C VAL A 287 13.38 0.92 22.00
N ALA A 288 14.53 1.44 21.55
CA ALA A 288 15.75 1.46 22.36
C ALA A 288 15.60 2.34 23.62
N ARG A 289 14.93 3.49 23.51
CA ARG A 289 14.69 4.40 24.63
C ARG A 289 13.81 3.76 25.70
N GLY A 290 12.75 3.04 25.29
CA GLY A 290 11.92 2.30 26.23
C GLY A 290 12.73 1.30 27.05
N ARG A 291 13.67 0.60 26.42
CA ARG A 291 14.59 -0.33 27.11
C ARG A 291 15.60 0.39 28.00
N ASP A 292 16.13 1.53 27.57
CA ASP A 292 17.11 2.33 28.32
C ASP A 292 16.54 2.85 29.64
N VAL A 293 15.29 3.33 29.63
CA VAL A 293 14.61 3.79 30.85
C VAL A 293 13.96 2.65 31.65
N GLY A 294 14.04 1.41 31.15
CA GLY A 294 13.55 0.22 31.84
C GLY A 294 12.04 0.04 31.82
N LEU A 295 11.35 0.47 30.76
CA LEU A 295 9.92 0.20 30.59
C LEU A 295 9.66 -1.30 30.55
N GLY A 296 8.57 -1.72 31.22
CA GLY A 296 8.05 -3.07 31.08
C GLY A 296 7.58 -3.37 29.66
N THR A 297 7.47 -4.66 29.33
CA THR A 297 6.85 -5.09 28.07
C THR A 297 5.35 -4.77 28.07
N LEU A 298 4.71 -4.80 26.90
CA LEU A 298 3.27 -4.55 26.78
C LEU A 298 2.46 -5.36 27.80
N ASN A 299 2.73 -6.66 27.92
CA ASN A 299 2.00 -7.54 28.83
C ASN A 299 2.25 -7.24 30.31
N GLN A 300 3.48 -6.88 30.69
CA GLN A 300 3.80 -6.48 32.07
C GLN A 300 3.05 -5.20 32.44
N VAL A 301 3.07 -4.19 31.56
CA VAL A 301 2.38 -2.92 31.79
C VAL A 301 0.88 -3.12 31.85
N ARG A 302 0.29 -3.91 30.93
CA ARG A 302 -1.13 -4.27 30.97
C ARG A 302 -1.52 -4.96 32.29
N ALA A 303 -0.71 -5.90 32.76
CA ALA A 303 -0.94 -6.58 34.03
C ALA A 303 -0.90 -5.61 35.22
N GLN A 304 0.09 -4.71 35.25
CA GLN A 304 0.25 -3.71 36.31
C GLN A 304 -0.90 -2.69 36.31
N LEU A 305 -1.27 -2.14 35.15
CA LEU A 305 -2.41 -1.23 35.02
C LEU A 305 -3.71 -1.91 35.47
N SER A 306 -3.97 -3.13 34.99
CA SER A 306 -5.18 -3.89 35.36
C SER A 306 -5.26 -4.24 36.85
N ALA A 307 -4.12 -4.36 37.54
CA ALA A 307 -4.06 -4.69 38.97
C ALA A 307 -3.95 -3.44 39.87
N SER A 308 -3.79 -2.26 39.28
CA SER A 308 -3.54 -1.03 40.01
C SER A 308 -4.76 -0.64 40.86
N THR A 309 -4.50 -0.27 42.12
CA THR A 309 -5.50 0.32 43.01
C THR A 309 -5.39 1.84 43.08
N ASP A 310 -4.49 2.44 42.30
CA ASP A 310 -4.45 3.89 42.15
C ASP A 310 -5.76 4.37 41.51
N ARG A 311 -6.33 5.46 42.03
CA ARG A 311 -7.66 5.91 41.62
C ARG A 311 -7.73 6.31 40.15
N TYR A 312 -6.72 7.00 39.64
CA TYR A 312 -6.70 7.49 38.26
C TYR A 312 -6.53 6.34 37.28
N VAL A 313 -5.63 5.41 37.61
CA VAL A 313 -5.44 4.20 36.79
C VAL A 313 -6.69 3.32 36.82
N SER A 314 -7.25 3.05 38.00
CA SER A 314 -8.45 2.22 38.15
C SER A 314 -9.66 2.81 37.45
N GLU A 315 -9.80 4.14 37.46
CA GLU A 315 -10.86 4.84 36.74
C GLU A 315 -10.67 4.73 35.22
N ALA A 316 -9.48 5.06 34.71
CA ALA A 316 -9.15 4.94 33.29
C ALA A 316 -9.34 3.49 32.78
N VAL A 317 -8.89 2.49 33.53
CA VAL A 317 -9.11 1.06 33.19
C VAL A 317 -10.59 0.72 33.12
N GLY A 318 -11.43 1.33 33.97
CA GLY A 318 -12.88 1.17 33.95
C GLY A 318 -13.54 1.62 32.64
N PHE A 319 -12.90 2.51 31.90
CA PHE A 319 -13.37 3.00 30.59
C PHE A 319 -12.68 2.33 29.40
N ALA A 320 -11.50 1.76 29.59
CA ALA A 320 -10.70 1.20 28.50
C ALA A 320 -11.13 -0.22 28.07
N GLY A 321 -11.89 -0.95 28.89
CA GLY A 321 -12.39 -2.29 28.56
C GLY A 321 -11.47 -3.43 29.02
N ASN A 322 -11.23 -4.44 28.17
CA ASN A 322 -10.45 -5.63 28.55
C ASN A 322 -8.92 -5.40 28.53
N LEU A 323 -8.35 -4.98 29.66
CA LEU A 323 -6.89 -4.80 29.83
C LEU A 323 -6.10 -6.08 30.19
N SER A 324 -6.70 -7.27 30.12
CA SER A 324 -5.95 -8.50 30.44
C SER A 324 -4.73 -8.67 29.50
N PRO A 325 -3.58 -9.17 30.00
CA PRO A 325 -2.42 -9.49 29.17
C PRO A 325 -2.76 -10.43 28.00
N TYR A 326 -1.99 -10.35 26.92
CA TYR A 326 -2.14 -11.21 25.75
C TYR A 326 -1.57 -12.61 26.00
N GLY A 327 -2.43 -13.62 25.91
CA GLY A 327 -2.03 -15.01 26.18
C GLY A 327 -1.25 -15.65 25.03
N SER A 328 -1.40 -15.14 23.81
CA SER A 328 -0.76 -15.64 22.60
C SER A 328 -0.73 -14.58 21.49
N TRP A 329 0.02 -14.84 20.43
CA TRP A 329 -0.01 -14.01 19.23
C TRP A 329 -1.38 -14.05 18.54
N GLU A 330 -2.08 -15.19 18.58
CA GLU A 330 -3.44 -15.35 18.05
C GLU A 330 -4.45 -14.51 18.85
N ASP A 331 -4.30 -14.46 20.17
CA ASP A 331 -5.10 -13.60 21.04
C ASP A 331 -4.83 -12.10 20.78
N PHE A 332 -3.56 -11.72 20.62
CA PHE A 332 -3.18 -10.35 20.21
C PHE A 332 -3.76 -9.99 18.84
N GLN A 333 -3.72 -10.92 17.89
CA GLN A 333 -4.28 -10.75 16.56
C GLN A 333 -5.79 -10.52 16.60
N ILE A 334 -6.53 -11.42 17.24
CA ILE A 334 -8.00 -11.41 17.25
C ILE A 334 -8.53 -10.16 17.97
N ARG A 335 -7.93 -9.80 19.12
CA ARG A 335 -8.38 -8.65 19.89
C ARG A 335 -8.12 -7.31 19.20
N ASN A 336 -7.12 -7.26 18.33
CA ASN A 336 -6.68 -6.01 17.70
C ASN A 336 -6.94 -5.94 16.19
N GLY A 337 -7.57 -6.97 15.59
CA GLY A 337 -7.89 -7.01 14.17
C GLY A 337 -6.67 -7.06 13.24
N LEU A 338 -5.53 -7.61 13.69
CA LEU A 338 -4.28 -7.57 12.93
C LEU A 338 -4.24 -8.62 11.81
N SER A 339 -3.57 -8.27 10.71
CA SER A 339 -3.38 -9.18 9.57
C SER A 339 -2.36 -10.29 9.86
N ASP A 340 -2.48 -11.41 9.14
CA ASP A 340 -1.52 -12.52 9.22
C ASP A 340 -0.10 -12.08 8.88
N LYS A 341 0.05 -11.08 8.00
CA LYS A 341 1.34 -10.49 7.62
C LYS A 341 2.00 -9.82 8.83
N VAL A 342 1.26 -8.94 9.53
CA VAL A 342 1.77 -8.24 10.71
C VAL A 342 2.16 -9.24 11.80
N ILE A 343 1.31 -10.23 12.08
CA ILE A 343 1.62 -11.27 13.08
C ILE A 343 2.84 -12.10 12.70
N SER A 344 3.00 -12.45 11.42
CA SER A 344 4.17 -13.17 10.94
C SER A 344 5.45 -12.36 11.14
N GLN A 345 5.43 -11.05 10.87
CA GLN A 345 6.56 -10.15 11.11
C GLN A 345 6.89 -10.02 12.59
N LEU A 346 5.87 -9.88 13.45
CA LEU A 346 6.06 -9.80 14.91
C LEU A 346 6.68 -11.07 15.48
N ARG A 347 6.28 -12.26 15.00
CA ARG A 347 6.91 -13.54 15.41
C ARG A 347 8.37 -13.64 15.01
N LEU A 348 8.75 -13.05 13.87
CA LEU A 348 10.14 -13.00 13.43
C LEU A 348 10.96 -12.01 14.27
N ALA A 349 10.39 -10.84 14.60
CA ALA A 349 11.06 -9.82 15.40
C ALA A 349 11.17 -10.19 16.89
N TYR A 350 10.15 -10.88 17.41
CA TYR A 350 10.04 -11.32 18.80
C TYR A 350 9.86 -12.85 18.85
N PRO A 351 10.90 -13.63 18.51
CA PRO A 351 10.82 -15.07 18.64
C PRO A 351 10.77 -15.50 20.11
N ASP A 352 10.19 -16.67 20.35
CA ASP A 352 10.24 -17.32 21.66
C ASP A 352 11.70 -17.46 22.13
N LEU A 353 11.97 -17.08 23.38
CA LEU A 353 13.29 -17.16 23.99
C LEU A 353 13.38 -18.42 24.85
N THR A 354 14.29 -19.32 24.52
CA THR A 354 14.57 -20.52 25.33
C THR A 354 15.78 -20.26 26.23
N LEU A 355 15.57 -20.33 27.55
CA LEU A 355 16.64 -20.16 28.54
C LEU A 355 17.27 -21.53 28.85
N THR A 356 18.60 -21.63 28.79
CA THR A 356 19.29 -22.93 28.83
C THR A 356 20.11 -23.16 30.09
N GLY A 357 20.59 -22.09 30.74
CA GLY A 357 21.40 -22.16 31.95
C GLY A 357 20.61 -21.92 33.25
N PRO A 358 20.90 -22.62 34.36
CA PRO A 358 20.28 -22.33 35.66
C PRO A 358 20.49 -20.89 36.15
N ASP A 359 21.70 -20.34 35.95
CA ASP A 359 22.02 -18.97 36.33
C ASP A 359 21.32 -17.93 35.43
N GLU A 360 21.18 -18.23 34.14
CA GLU A 360 20.44 -17.42 33.18
C GLU A 360 18.94 -17.38 33.52
N ILE A 361 18.36 -18.54 33.85
CA ILE A 361 16.97 -18.65 34.31
C ILE A 361 16.77 -17.85 35.60
N ALA A 362 17.66 -18.01 36.58
CA ALA A 362 17.57 -17.29 37.85
C ALA A 362 17.69 -15.77 37.65
N ALA A 363 18.61 -15.32 36.79
CA ALA A 363 18.77 -13.90 36.46
C ALA A 363 17.54 -13.35 35.73
N PHE A 364 17.00 -14.08 34.76
CA PHE A 364 15.80 -13.66 34.02
C PHE A 364 14.59 -13.54 34.94
N VAL A 365 14.31 -14.56 35.76
CA VAL A 365 13.19 -14.57 36.70
C VAL A 365 13.36 -13.49 37.77
N SER A 366 14.59 -13.21 38.20
CA SER A 366 14.86 -12.12 39.14
C SER A 366 14.61 -10.74 38.52
N ALA A 367 14.90 -10.57 37.23
CA ALA A 367 14.72 -9.30 36.53
C ALA A 367 13.27 -9.10 36.04
N ASN A 368 12.56 -10.21 35.75
CA ASN A 368 11.21 -10.21 35.20
C ASN A 368 10.30 -11.17 35.99
N PRO A 369 10.01 -10.88 37.27
CA PRO A 369 9.27 -11.80 38.14
C PRO A 369 7.83 -12.07 37.67
N ASP A 370 7.31 -11.19 36.81
CA ASP A 370 5.95 -11.17 36.27
C ASP A 370 5.82 -11.86 34.89
N ILE A 371 6.93 -12.32 34.30
CA ILE A 371 6.90 -13.12 33.06
C ILE A 371 6.99 -14.61 33.40
N ALA A 372 5.92 -15.35 33.11
CA ALA A 372 5.85 -16.79 33.37
C ALA A 372 6.62 -17.61 32.33
N LEU A 373 7.47 -18.53 32.79
CA LEU A 373 8.14 -19.50 31.92
C LEU A 373 7.19 -20.64 31.51
N ARG A 374 7.08 -20.88 30.20
CA ARG A 374 6.39 -22.03 29.61
C ARG A 374 7.23 -23.31 29.76
N PRO A 375 6.62 -24.51 29.60
CA PRO A 375 7.36 -25.77 29.62
C PRO A 375 8.58 -25.74 28.71
N GLY A 376 9.73 -26.19 29.24
CA GLY A 376 11.02 -26.09 28.54
C GLY A 376 11.79 -24.79 28.78
N ASN A 377 11.42 -23.99 29.78
CA ASN A 377 12.03 -22.70 30.13
C ASN A 377 11.94 -21.68 28.99
N VAL A 378 10.76 -21.63 28.35
CA VAL A 378 10.51 -20.76 27.20
C VAL A 378 9.76 -19.51 27.65
N VAL A 379 10.25 -18.34 27.27
CA VAL A 379 9.55 -17.06 27.34
C VAL A 379 8.87 -16.83 25.99
N ALA A 380 7.58 -16.55 26.00
CA ALA A 380 6.84 -16.31 24.76
C ALA A 380 7.29 -15.02 24.09
N GLY A 381 7.29 -14.99 22.76
CA GLY A 381 7.53 -13.78 21.98
C GLY A 381 6.61 -12.62 22.37
N ILE A 382 5.32 -12.89 22.54
CA ILE A 382 4.31 -11.88 22.91
C ILE A 382 4.59 -11.22 24.28
N ASP A 383 5.16 -11.96 25.22
CA ASP A 383 5.53 -11.43 26.54
C ASP A 383 6.76 -10.52 26.50
N ARG A 384 7.44 -10.44 25.35
CA ARG A 384 8.63 -9.62 25.10
C ARG A 384 8.36 -8.41 24.21
N LEU A 385 7.14 -8.23 23.74
CA LEU A 385 6.76 -7.12 22.87
C LEU A 385 6.95 -5.78 23.60
N ASP A 386 7.74 -4.87 23.04
CA ASP A 386 8.01 -3.57 23.63
C ASP A 386 6.70 -2.76 23.75
N LEU A 387 6.54 -2.00 24.85
CA LEU A 387 5.32 -1.22 25.12
C LEU A 387 4.96 -0.27 23.96
N TRP A 388 5.96 0.39 23.36
CA TRP A 388 5.70 1.39 22.33
C TRP A 388 5.08 0.79 21.07
N LEU A 389 5.74 -0.21 20.47
CA LEU A 389 5.21 -0.92 19.30
C LEU A 389 3.90 -1.64 19.63
N GLY A 390 3.86 -2.30 20.78
CA GLY A 390 2.68 -3.02 21.23
C GLY A 390 1.45 -2.13 21.35
N GLY A 391 1.58 -0.97 21.98
CA GLY A 391 0.47 -0.02 22.19
C GLY A 391 -0.01 0.66 20.91
N MET A 392 0.86 0.88 19.91
CA MET A 392 0.44 1.38 18.59
C MET A 392 -0.36 0.35 17.79
N LEU A 393 -0.09 -0.95 17.98
CA LEU A 393 -0.77 -2.04 17.27
C LEU A 393 -2.08 -2.49 17.95
N GLU A 394 -2.45 -1.88 19.08
CA GLU A 394 -3.73 -2.14 19.72
C GLU A 394 -4.86 -1.40 19.02
N SER A 395 -6.04 -2.01 18.92
CA SER A 395 -7.21 -1.33 18.34
C SER A 395 -7.56 -0.06 19.12
N HIS A 396 -7.91 0.98 18.40
CA HIS A 396 -8.34 2.25 18.98
C HIS A 396 -9.63 2.08 19.80
N VAL A 397 -9.76 2.84 20.87
CA VAL A 397 -10.90 2.75 21.79
C VAL A 397 -11.54 4.11 22.05
N ASN A 398 -12.79 4.08 22.52
CA ASN A 398 -13.52 5.25 23.00
C ASN A 398 -13.70 6.40 21.99
N GLY A 399 -13.53 6.13 20.69
CA GLY A 399 -13.61 7.14 19.64
C GLY A 399 -12.36 8.03 19.53
N GLY A 400 -11.29 7.70 20.26
CA GLY A 400 -9.97 8.31 20.09
C GLY A 400 -9.14 7.58 19.02
N VAL A 401 -7.88 7.99 18.90
CA VAL A 401 -6.93 7.52 17.86
C VAL A 401 -5.84 6.60 18.40
N VAL A 402 -5.91 6.19 19.67
CA VAL A 402 -4.87 5.38 20.32
C VAL A 402 -5.40 4.06 20.84
N GLY A 403 -4.52 3.06 20.84
CA GLY A 403 -4.77 1.73 21.38
C GLY A 403 -5.10 1.73 22.87
N GLN A 404 -5.73 0.66 23.34
CA GLN A 404 -6.29 0.53 24.69
C GLN A 404 -5.29 0.83 25.83
N THR A 405 -4.07 0.30 25.78
CA THR A 405 -3.05 0.48 26.83
C THR A 405 -2.58 1.92 26.84
N PHE A 406 -2.31 2.49 25.66
CA PHE A 406 -1.96 3.91 25.53
C PHE A 406 -3.08 4.81 26.01
N TRP A 407 -4.33 4.49 25.68
CA TRP A 407 -5.49 5.24 26.15
C TRP A 407 -5.50 5.35 27.67
N VAL A 408 -5.27 4.26 28.40
CA VAL A 408 -5.19 4.30 29.88
C VAL A 408 -4.05 5.18 30.37
N ILE A 409 -2.84 5.01 29.84
CA ILE A 409 -1.65 5.78 30.26
C ILE A 409 -1.83 7.28 29.97
N LEU A 410 -2.38 7.61 28.80
CA LEU A 410 -2.63 8.98 28.39
C LEU A 410 -3.74 9.63 29.21
N HIS A 411 -4.86 8.93 29.38
CA HIS A 411 -6.01 9.42 30.14
C HIS A 411 -5.62 9.66 31.59
N GLU A 412 -5.01 8.67 32.28
CA GLU A 412 -4.67 8.81 33.70
C GLU A 412 -3.62 9.90 33.95
N GLN A 413 -2.63 10.06 33.06
CA GLN A 413 -1.64 11.12 33.18
C GLN A 413 -2.26 12.51 32.97
N LEU A 414 -3.10 12.68 31.95
CA LEU A 414 -3.81 13.94 31.69
C LEU A 414 -4.75 14.28 32.83
N ASP A 415 -5.42 13.28 33.41
CA ASP A 415 -6.31 13.45 34.55
C ASP A 415 -5.56 13.92 35.81
N ARG A 416 -4.38 13.34 36.09
CA ARG A 416 -3.49 13.87 37.14
C ARG A 416 -3.04 15.29 36.88
N LEU A 417 -2.69 15.62 35.64
CA LEU A 417 -2.20 16.95 35.26
C LEU A 417 -3.27 18.02 35.41
N GLN A 418 -4.54 17.71 35.13
CA GLN A 418 -5.62 18.59 35.54
C GLN A 418 -5.72 18.60 37.07
N GLU A 419 -6.16 17.53 37.72
CA GLU A 419 -6.61 17.50 39.12
C GLU A 419 -5.51 17.84 40.13
N GLY A 420 -4.25 17.54 39.84
CA GLY A 420 -3.13 17.90 40.70
C GLY A 420 -2.53 19.29 40.40
N ASP A 421 -2.99 20.01 39.38
CA ASP A 421 -2.55 21.37 39.10
C ASP A 421 -3.38 22.39 39.90
N ARG A 422 -2.75 22.98 40.92
CA ARG A 422 -3.32 24.06 41.73
C ARG A 422 -3.65 25.32 40.91
N PHE A 423 -3.11 25.42 39.70
CA PHE A 423 -3.30 26.55 38.79
C PHE A 423 -4.12 26.20 37.55
N TYR A 424 -4.83 25.08 37.55
CA TYR A 424 -5.73 24.69 36.46
C TYR A 424 -6.75 25.79 36.14
N TYR A 425 -7.02 26.00 34.85
CA TYR A 425 -7.70 27.20 34.38
C TYR A 425 -9.11 27.38 34.95
N LEU A 426 -9.88 26.30 35.13
CA LEU A 426 -11.23 26.36 35.69
C LEU A 426 -11.18 26.96 37.10
N ASP A 427 -10.40 26.40 38.02
CA ASP A 427 -10.29 26.92 39.40
C ASP A 427 -9.72 28.35 39.48
N ARG A 428 -8.91 28.74 38.50
CA ARG A 428 -8.21 30.02 38.52
C ARG A 428 -9.04 31.16 37.96
N LEU A 429 -9.88 30.89 36.96
CA LEU A 429 -10.52 31.91 36.13
C LEU A 429 -12.05 31.80 36.06
N ASP A 430 -12.68 30.77 36.64
CA ASP A 430 -14.15 30.59 36.62
C ASP A 430 -14.91 31.84 37.09
N ASP A 431 -14.39 32.51 38.11
CA ASP A 431 -15.05 33.66 38.76
C ASP A 431 -14.74 35.03 38.09
N PHE A 432 -13.92 35.08 37.03
CA PHE A 432 -13.60 36.33 36.35
C PHE A 432 -14.69 36.72 35.34
N GLU A 433 -15.15 37.99 35.36
CA GLU A 433 -16.12 38.51 34.37
C GLU A 433 -15.64 38.38 32.91
N LEU A 434 -14.32 38.36 32.68
CA LEU A 434 -13.71 38.10 31.37
C LEU A 434 -14.05 36.70 30.82
N TYR A 435 -14.34 35.73 31.70
CA TYR A 435 -14.68 34.33 31.39
C TYR A 435 -16.17 33.99 31.65
N ASN A 436 -16.93 34.89 32.29
CA ASN A 436 -18.39 34.72 32.49
C ASN A 436 -19.24 35.01 31.22
N VAL A 437 -18.61 35.38 30.10
CA VAL A 437 -19.26 35.43 28.78
C VAL A 437 -19.10 34.04 28.18
N ASN A 438 -20.21 33.30 28.00
CA ASN A 438 -20.29 31.95 27.42
C ASN A 438 -19.01 31.57 26.65
N ILE A 439 -18.17 30.75 27.29
CA ILE A 439 -16.87 30.27 26.81
C ILE A 439 -17.12 29.32 25.62
N ASP A 440 -17.48 29.88 24.48
CA ASP A 440 -17.75 29.12 23.26
C ASP A 440 -16.44 28.90 22.50
N ALA A 441 -16.34 27.75 21.80
CA ALA A 441 -15.21 27.41 20.95
C ALA A 441 -14.91 28.50 19.91
N ASP A 442 -15.93 29.24 19.51
CA ASP A 442 -15.85 30.37 18.57
C ASP A 442 -14.96 31.53 19.07
N THR A 443 -14.74 31.68 20.39
CA THR A 443 -13.97 32.82 20.96
C THR A 443 -12.56 32.44 21.42
N PHE A 444 -12.38 31.21 21.92
CA PHE A 444 -11.13 30.76 22.56
C PHE A 444 -10.60 29.44 22.00
N GLY A 445 -11.12 28.98 20.86
CA GLY A 445 -10.66 27.78 20.20
C GLY A 445 -9.32 27.94 19.51
N PHE A 446 -8.66 26.82 19.20
CA PHE A 446 -7.35 26.84 18.56
C PHE A 446 -7.38 27.58 17.20
N ALA A 447 -8.45 27.43 16.42
CA ALA A 447 -8.66 28.14 15.17
C ALA A 447 -8.64 29.67 15.33
N THR A 448 -9.35 30.19 16.34
CA THR A 448 -9.39 31.63 16.64
C THR A 448 -8.04 32.17 17.09
N ILE A 449 -7.26 31.36 17.83
CA ILE A 449 -5.89 31.70 18.24
C ILE A 449 -4.97 31.80 17.02
N VAL A 450 -5.06 30.86 16.07
CA VAL A 450 -4.30 30.94 14.82
C VAL A 450 -4.69 32.19 14.03
N GLU A 451 -5.99 32.41 13.82
CA GLU A 451 -6.49 33.53 13.03
C GLU A 451 -6.06 34.88 13.63
N ARG A 452 -6.23 35.10 14.95
CA ARG A 452 -5.86 36.39 15.56
C ARG A 452 -4.36 36.67 15.61
N ASN A 453 -3.53 35.63 15.50
CA ASN A 453 -2.05 35.74 15.55
C ASN A 453 -1.36 35.64 14.18
N THR A 454 -2.13 35.44 13.10
CA THR A 454 -1.59 35.28 11.74
C THR A 454 -2.42 35.97 10.66
N GLY A 455 -3.70 36.24 10.92
CA GLY A 455 -4.68 36.64 9.92
C GLY A 455 -5.18 35.49 9.02
N GLU A 456 -4.66 34.27 9.19
CA GLU A 456 -5.06 33.09 8.41
C GLU A 456 -6.25 32.39 9.07
N ALA A 457 -7.37 32.32 8.35
CA ALA A 457 -8.53 31.57 8.80
C ALA A 457 -8.33 30.07 8.53
N ILE A 458 -8.33 29.27 9.60
CA ILE A 458 -8.41 27.82 9.52
C ILE A 458 -9.85 27.38 9.83
N ALA A 459 -10.29 26.26 9.24
CA ALA A 459 -11.68 25.81 9.40
C ALA A 459 -12.02 25.61 10.89
N GLY A 460 -13.02 26.35 11.38
CA GLY A 460 -13.42 26.38 12.80
C GLY A 460 -14.22 25.15 13.23
N ASN A 461 -14.03 24.78 14.50
CA ASN A 461 -14.55 23.64 15.29
C ASN A 461 -13.97 22.25 15.02
N ASP A 462 -13.14 22.08 13.98
CA ASP A 462 -12.53 20.80 13.58
C ASP A 462 -11.00 20.90 13.36
N ALA A 463 -10.29 21.85 14.01
CA ALA A 463 -8.85 22.05 13.79
C ALA A 463 -7.98 20.81 14.09
N PHE A 464 -8.49 19.92 14.95
CA PHE A 464 -7.92 18.60 15.22
C PHE A 464 -8.74 17.46 14.60
N HIS A 465 -9.96 17.76 14.12
CA HIS A 465 -10.90 16.79 13.57
C HIS A 465 -10.80 16.83 12.04
N VAL A 466 -9.87 16.06 11.48
CA VAL A 466 -9.91 15.76 10.04
C VAL A 466 -10.79 14.52 9.88
N PRO A 467 -11.81 14.51 9.00
CA PRO A 467 -12.62 13.31 8.78
C PRO A 467 -11.70 12.16 8.37
N TRP A 468 -11.92 11.01 9.00
CA TRP A 468 -11.34 9.70 8.68
C TRP A 468 -10.88 9.57 7.23
N LYS A 469 -9.59 9.24 7.06
CA LYS A 469 -8.85 8.93 5.85
C LYS A 469 -9.38 9.48 4.52
N VAL A 470 -8.60 10.39 3.94
CA VAL A 470 -8.51 10.47 2.47
C VAL A 470 -7.88 9.15 2.03
N ASN A 471 -8.67 8.29 1.39
CA ASN A 471 -8.20 7.05 0.78
C ASN A 471 -6.87 7.29 0.04
N THR A 472 -5.82 6.57 0.43
CA THR A 472 -4.48 6.70 -0.14
C THR A 472 -4.29 5.61 -1.17
N ALA A 473 -4.00 6.01 -2.42
CA ALA A 473 -3.73 5.05 -3.48
C ALA A 473 -2.65 4.04 -3.06
N PRO A 474 -2.76 2.77 -3.49
CA PRO A 474 -1.69 1.79 -3.34
C PRO A 474 -0.36 2.35 -3.87
N VAL A 475 0.77 1.94 -3.32
CA VAL A 475 2.10 2.37 -3.81
C VAL A 475 2.87 1.22 -4.44
N ILE A 476 3.69 1.55 -5.44
CA ILE A 476 4.63 0.60 -6.04
C ILE A 476 5.81 0.45 -5.07
N ASP A 477 6.01 -0.75 -4.56
CA ASP A 477 7.14 -1.08 -3.66
C ASP A 477 8.27 -1.69 -4.49
N ARG A 478 7.93 -2.62 -5.38
CA ARG A 478 8.86 -3.17 -6.38
C ARG A 478 8.18 -3.36 -7.73
N GLY A 479 8.61 -2.62 -8.74
CA GLY A 479 8.10 -2.77 -10.11
C GLY A 479 8.18 -4.23 -10.61
N VAL A 480 7.21 -4.62 -11.42
CA VAL A 480 7.13 -5.90 -12.11
C VAL A 480 8.22 -5.95 -13.18
N ALA A 481 9.06 -6.98 -13.12
CA ALA A 481 10.17 -7.12 -14.05
C ALA A 481 9.71 -7.68 -15.40
N ASP A 482 10.35 -7.21 -16.48
CA ASP A 482 10.19 -7.75 -17.84
C ASP A 482 10.42 -9.27 -17.88
N ARG A 483 9.70 -9.94 -18.78
CA ARG A 483 9.70 -11.40 -18.90
C ARG A 483 9.93 -11.84 -20.33
N GLN A 484 10.72 -12.90 -20.51
CA GLN A 484 10.87 -13.59 -21.78
C GLN A 484 10.00 -14.84 -21.80
N ILE A 485 9.23 -15.02 -22.87
CA ILE A 485 8.37 -16.20 -23.12
C ILE A 485 8.60 -16.70 -24.55
N VAL A 486 8.09 -17.87 -24.93
CA VAL A 486 8.29 -18.45 -26.27
C VAL A 486 6.91 -18.64 -26.93
N GLU A 487 6.80 -18.41 -28.25
CA GLU A 487 5.63 -18.77 -29.03
C GLU A 487 5.24 -20.24 -28.80
N THR A 488 3.94 -20.54 -28.85
CA THR A 488 3.28 -21.85 -28.64
C THR A 488 3.51 -22.52 -27.28
N GLN A 489 4.53 -22.10 -26.51
CA GLN A 489 4.81 -22.65 -25.20
C GLN A 489 3.92 -21.99 -24.14
N ALA A 490 3.16 -22.80 -23.42
CA ALA A 490 2.41 -22.34 -22.26
C ALA A 490 3.36 -21.78 -21.20
N PHE A 491 3.01 -20.62 -20.65
CA PHE A 491 3.71 -20.01 -19.52
C PHE A 491 2.75 -19.65 -18.39
N SER A 492 3.30 -19.51 -17.20
CA SER A 492 2.60 -19.02 -16.03
C SER A 492 3.57 -18.30 -15.11
N PHE A 493 3.23 -17.09 -14.66
CA PHE A 493 3.96 -16.41 -13.60
C PHE A 493 3.04 -15.53 -12.76
N THR A 494 3.35 -15.45 -11.47
CA THR A 494 2.61 -14.63 -10.52
C THR A 494 3.32 -13.30 -10.29
N VAL A 495 2.57 -12.20 -10.28
CA VAL A 495 3.07 -10.88 -9.90
C VAL A 495 3.58 -10.95 -8.45
N PRO A 496 4.79 -10.45 -8.14
CA PRO A 496 5.34 -10.52 -6.79
C PRO A 496 4.40 -9.92 -5.73
N ALA A 497 4.32 -10.54 -4.56
CA ALA A 497 3.41 -10.10 -3.51
C ALA A 497 3.80 -8.75 -2.89
N ASP A 498 5.06 -8.35 -3.09
CA ASP A 498 5.68 -7.07 -2.73
C ASP A 498 5.73 -6.09 -3.90
N ALA A 499 4.99 -6.33 -5.00
CA ALA A 499 5.02 -5.41 -6.14
C ALA A 499 4.27 -4.10 -5.83
N PHE A 500 3.09 -4.24 -5.23
CA PHE A 500 2.26 -3.14 -4.77
C PHE A 500 1.95 -3.31 -3.29
N ARG A 501 1.95 -2.20 -2.56
CA ARG A 501 1.68 -2.15 -1.12
C ARG A 501 0.51 -1.20 -0.88
N GLU A 502 -0.52 -1.72 -0.23
CA GLU A 502 -1.58 -0.91 0.35
C GLU A 502 -1.02 -0.15 1.56
N ARG A 503 -1.33 1.15 1.64
CA ARG A 503 -1.04 2.00 2.81
C ARG A 503 -2.22 2.03 3.79
N ASP A 504 -3.40 1.64 3.34
CA ASP A 504 -4.63 1.64 4.11
C ASP A 504 -4.97 0.25 4.70
N ASP A 505 -4.76 0.09 6.02
CA ASP A 505 -5.05 -1.15 6.73
C ASP A 505 -6.54 -1.53 6.61
N GLY A 506 -6.80 -2.71 6.03
CA GLY A 506 -8.15 -3.25 5.84
C GLY A 506 -8.68 -3.17 4.41
N ASP A 507 -8.01 -2.44 3.52
CA ASP A 507 -8.41 -2.33 2.12
C ASP A 507 -8.07 -3.60 1.33
N THR A 508 -9.04 -4.05 0.54
CA THR A 508 -8.84 -5.14 -0.41
C THR A 508 -8.36 -4.56 -1.73
N LEU A 509 -7.23 -5.07 -2.21
CA LEU A 509 -6.70 -4.70 -3.52
C LEU A 509 -7.39 -5.47 -4.63
N ILE A 510 -7.96 -4.74 -5.58
CA ILE A 510 -8.50 -5.26 -6.83
C ILE A 510 -7.42 -5.08 -7.91
N TRP A 511 -7.12 -6.15 -8.62
CA TRP A 511 -6.06 -6.18 -9.62
C TRP A 511 -6.67 -6.24 -11.01
N GLU A 512 -6.13 -5.44 -11.93
CA GLU A 512 -6.49 -5.44 -13.34
C GLU A 512 -5.22 -5.41 -14.19
N ALA A 513 -5.28 -5.97 -15.39
CA ALA A 513 -4.20 -5.89 -16.36
C ALA A 513 -4.74 -5.56 -17.75
N THR A 514 -4.08 -4.61 -18.42
CA THR A 514 -4.38 -4.17 -19.79
C THR A 514 -3.09 -4.03 -20.57
N LEU A 515 -3.17 -3.90 -21.90
CA LEU A 515 -2.03 -3.42 -22.67
C LEU A 515 -1.71 -1.98 -22.26
N ALA A 516 -0.45 -1.55 -22.40
CA ALA A 516 -0.04 -0.19 -22.05
C ALA A 516 -0.77 0.90 -22.87
N THR A 517 -1.40 0.53 -23.98
CA THR A 517 -2.29 1.38 -24.78
C THR A 517 -3.69 1.59 -24.16
N GLY A 518 -4.03 0.84 -23.11
CA GLY A 518 -5.36 0.76 -22.49
C GLY A 518 -6.30 -0.26 -23.16
N GLU A 519 -5.84 -0.99 -24.18
CA GLU A 519 -6.62 -2.05 -24.83
C GLU A 519 -6.62 -3.35 -23.99
N ALA A 520 -7.62 -4.20 -24.24
CA ALA A 520 -7.72 -5.50 -23.59
C ALA A 520 -6.51 -6.41 -23.94
N LEU A 521 -6.17 -7.31 -23.02
CA LEU A 521 -5.13 -8.31 -23.28
C LEU A 521 -5.51 -9.18 -24.50
N PRO A 522 -4.52 -9.63 -25.31
CA PRO A 522 -4.77 -10.58 -26.39
C PRO A 522 -5.47 -11.84 -25.89
N SER A 523 -6.29 -12.48 -26.73
CA SER A 523 -7.08 -13.66 -26.34
C SER A 523 -6.27 -14.84 -25.81
N TRP A 524 -4.98 -14.93 -26.17
CA TRP A 524 -4.05 -15.95 -25.70
C TRP A 524 -3.45 -15.66 -24.32
N LEU A 525 -3.60 -14.44 -23.80
CA LEU A 525 -3.01 -13.96 -22.56
C LEU A 525 -4.09 -13.70 -21.52
N HIS A 526 -4.09 -14.48 -20.46
CA HIS A 526 -5.01 -14.39 -19.34
C HIS A 526 -4.32 -13.83 -18.10
N PHE A 527 -5.02 -12.94 -17.38
CA PHE A 527 -4.63 -12.49 -16.05
C PHE A 527 -5.72 -12.88 -15.05
N ASP A 528 -5.37 -13.71 -14.08
CA ASP A 528 -6.25 -14.03 -12.95
C ASP A 528 -5.99 -13.03 -11.81
N PRO A 529 -6.94 -12.13 -11.50
CA PRO A 529 -6.75 -11.11 -10.48
C PRO A 529 -6.73 -11.69 -9.05
N ALA A 530 -7.35 -12.86 -8.80
CA ALA A 530 -7.40 -13.47 -7.48
C ALA A 530 -6.05 -14.10 -7.11
N SER A 531 -5.43 -14.80 -8.05
CA SER A 531 -4.10 -15.38 -7.85
C SER A 531 -2.96 -14.45 -8.28
N ARG A 532 -3.26 -13.33 -8.94
CA ARG A 532 -2.31 -12.37 -9.56
C ARG A 532 -1.40 -13.04 -10.60
N THR A 533 -1.94 -14.01 -11.32
CA THR A 533 -1.16 -14.88 -12.20
C THR A 533 -1.47 -14.55 -13.66
N PHE A 534 -0.42 -14.26 -14.43
CA PHE A 534 -0.48 -14.28 -15.89
C PHE A 534 -0.25 -15.70 -16.39
N SER A 535 -1.07 -16.13 -17.35
CA SER A 535 -0.91 -17.40 -18.05
C SER A 535 -1.33 -17.27 -19.50
N GLY A 536 -0.79 -18.14 -20.36
CA GLY A 536 -1.12 -18.12 -21.77
C GLY A 536 -0.14 -18.91 -22.63
N ALA A 537 -0.43 -18.99 -23.92
CA ALA A 537 0.46 -19.55 -24.94
C ALA A 537 0.45 -18.61 -26.15
N PRO A 538 1.52 -17.83 -26.40
CA PRO A 538 1.53 -16.86 -27.49
C PRO A 538 1.36 -17.55 -28.84
N PRO A 539 0.53 -17.04 -29.75
CA PRO A 539 0.37 -17.61 -31.08
C PRO A 539 1.64 -17.41 -31.91
N VAL A 540 1.80 -18.22 -32.94
CA VAL A 540 2.88 -18.07 -33.92
C VAL A 540 2.70 -16.74 -34.66
N SER A 541 3.71 -15.87 -34.67
CA SER A 541 3.69 -14.69 -35.51
C SER A 541 4.00 -15.05 -36.96
N GLN A 542 3.09 -14.75 -37.89
CA GLN A 542 3.25 -15.12 -39.32
C GLN A 542 4.45 -14.43 -40.02
N SER A 543 5.13 -13.44 -39.40
CA SER A 543 6.09 -12.59 -40.14
C SER A 543 7.50 -12.37 -39.58
N GLN A 544 7.93 -12.88 -38.41
CA GLN A 544 9.27 -12.53 -37.90
C GLN A 544 10.02 -13.64 -37.16
N ALA A 545 11.30 -13.78 -37.50
CA ALA A 545 12.30 -14.54 -36.73
C ALA A 545 12.93 -13.71 -35.59
N THR A 546 12.31 -12.57 -35.22
CA THR A 546 12.79 -11.64 -34.19
C THR A 546 11.81 -11.58 -33.02
N PRO A 547 12.31 -11.43 -31.78
CA PRO A 547 11.44 -11.32 -30.62
C PRO A 547 10.48 -10.13 -30.72
N ILE A 548 9.24 -10.33 -30.26
CA ILE A 548 8.18 -9.31 -30.20
C ILE A 548 8.02 -8.87 -28.75
N SER A 549 7.96 -7.56 -28.49
CA SER A 549 7.66 -7.03 -27.14
C SER A 549 6.23 -6.53 -27.09
N ILE A 550 5.49 -6.93 -26.06
CA ILE A 550 4.21 -6.31 -25.68
C ILE A 550 4.33 -5.71 -24.29
N SER A 551 3.95 -4.43 -24.15
CA SER A 551 3.96 -3.74 -22.86
C SER A 551 2.60 -3.89 -22.17
N ILE A 552 2.61 -4.30 -20.92
CA ILE A 552 1.41 -4.58 -20.11
C ILE A 552 1.42 -3.65 -18.91
N THR A 553 0.29 -3.01 -18.66
CA THR A 553 0.04 -2.22 -17.46
C THR A 553 -0.79 -3.03 -16.48
N VAL A 554 -0.24 -3.27 -15.29
CA VAL A 554 -0.98 -3.80 -14.14
C VAL A 554 -1.46 -2.60 -13.34
N THR A 555 -2.76 -2.54 -13.08
CA THR A 555 -3.39 -1.53 -12.24
C THR A 555 -3.92 -2.20 -10.99
N VAL A 556 -3.60 -1.61 -9.85
CA VAL A 556 -4.10 -2.04 -8.55
C VAL A 556 -4.96 -0.92 -8.00
N VAL A 557 -6.20 -1.26 -7.69
CA VAL A 557 -7.23 -0.35 -7.19
C VAL A 557 -7.62 -0.78 -5.78
N ASP A 558 -7.68 0.15 -4.84
CA ASP A 558 -8.15 -0.12 -3.49
C ASP A 558 -9.69 -0.18 -3.40
N THR A 559 -10.22 -0.31 -2.18
CA THR A 559 -11.68 -0.47 -1.96
C THR A 559 -12.46 0.83 -2.22
N PHE A 560 -11.77 1.95 -2.36
CA PHE A 560 -12.34 3.29 -2.55
C PHE A 560 -11.91 3.93 -3.89
N ASN A 561 -11.46 3.12 -4.85
CA ASN A 561 -11.10 3.48 -6.23
C ASN A 561 -9.86 4.36 -6.43
N ALA A 562 -8.95 4.50 -5.45
CA ALA A 562 -7.63 5.04 -5.76
C ALA A 562 -6.72 3.93 -6.27
N ALA A 563 -5.79 4.28 -7.15
CA ALA A 563 -5.10 3.31 -7.97
C ALA A 563 -3.63 3.66 -8.18
N ALA A 564 -2.81 2.62 -8.27
CA ALA A 564 -1.47 2.69 -8.82
C ALA A 564 -1.31 1.70 -9.96
N SER A 565 -0.41 2.03 -10.88
CA SER A 565 -0.14 1.20 -12.04
C SER A 565 1.35 1.09 -12.28
N ASP A 566 1.78 -0.07 -12.75
CA ASP A 566 3.14 -0.33 -13.21
C ASP A 566 3.11 -1.00 -14.59
N THR A 567 4.15 -0.78 -15.39
CA THR A 567 4.22 -1.28 -16.77
C THR A 567 5.48 -2.11 -16.97
N PHE A 568 5.33 -3.32 -17.52
CA PHE A 568 6.43 -4.24 -17.85
C PHE A 568 6.27 -4.84 -19.25
N ASP A 569 7.37 -5.34 -19.81
CA ASP A 569 7.39 -5.96 -21.14
C ASP A 569 7.35 -7.50 -21.08
N LEU A 570 6.44 -8.11 -21.85
CA LEU A 570 6.54 -9.51 -22.26
C LEU A 570 7.24 -9.59 -23.62
N ILE A 571 8.42 -10.18 -23.62
CA ILE A 571 9.28 -10.38 -24.79
C ILE A 571 9.09 -11.81 -25.30
N ILE A 572 8.26 -11.95 -26.32
CA ILE A 572 7.93 -13.22 -26.98
C ILE A 572 9.06 -13.60 -27.93
N GLN A 573 9.69 -14.74 -27.67
CA GLN A 573 10.72 -15.36 -28.49
C GLN A 573 10.05 -16.27 -29.54
N PRO A 574 10.57 -16.33 -30.77
CA PRO A 574 10.04 -17.23 -31.80
C PRO A 574 10.25 -18.71 -31.43
N TYR A 575 9.35 -19.58 -31.89
CA TYR A 575 9.48 -21.03 -31.71
C TYR A 575 10.80 -21.57 -32.29
N LEU A 576 11.47 -22.45 -31.55
CA LEU A 576 12.72 -23.05 -32.01
C LEU A 576 12.40 -24.10 -33.09
N ASN A 577 13.12 -24.05 -34.22
CA ASN A 577 12.96 -24.90 -35.41
C ASN A 577 11.77 -24.60 -36.34
N ARG A 578 11.48 -23.32 -36.56
CA ARG A 578 10.53 -22.89 -37.59
C ARG A 578 11.06 -23.14 -39.00
N ILE A 579 10.26 -23.81 -39.83
CA ILE A 579 10.50 -24.05 -41.26
C ILE A 579 9.35 -23.42 -42.04
N MET A 580 9.66 -22.48 -42.94
CA MET A 580 8.66 -21.84 -43.80
C MET A 580 8.95 -22.13 -45.27
N GLY A 581 7.90 -22.50 -45.98
CA GLY A 581 7.86 -22.59 -47.42
C GLY A 581 7.82 -21.22 -48.09
N THR A 582 7.39 -21.27 -49.34
CA THR A 582 7.19 -20.17 -50.27
C THR A 582 5.81 -20.37 -50.90
N PRO A 583 5.21 -19.36 -51.55
CA PRO A 583 3.92 -19.52 -52.25
C PRO A 583 3.89 -20.47 -53.47
N GLY A 584 4.75 -21.48 -53.55
CA GLY A 584 4.72 -22.48 -54.61
C GLY A 584 5.29 -23.80 -54.11
N ALA A 585 5.00 -24.89 -54.83
CA ALA A 585 5.29 -26.27 -54.42
C ALA A 585 6.65 -26.49 -53.76
N ASN A 586 6.63 -26.95 -52.52
CA ASN A 586 7.77 -27.13 -51.65
C ASN A 586 7.91 -28.57 -51.15
N LYS A 587 9.11 -28.88 -50.69
CA LYS A 587 9.40 -30.09 -49.92
C LYS A 587 10.03 -29.66 -48.60
N LEU A 588 9.24 -29.67 -47.54
CA LEU A 588 9.63 -29.24 -46.20
C LEU A 588 9.80 -30.48 -45.33
N VAL A 589 10.87 -30.50 -44.54
CA VAL A 589 11.20 -31.66 -43.72
C VAL A 589 11.70 -31.19 -42.36
N GLY A 590 11.03 -31.62 -41.31
CA GLY A 590 11.37 -31.40 -39.91
C GLY A 590 12.58 -32.21 -39.45
N THR A 591 12.68 -32.35 -38.14
CA THR A 591 13.85 -32.80 -37.40
C THR A 591 13.49 -34.05 -36.60
N SER A 592 13.84 -34.09 -35.33
CA SER A 592 13.43 -35.17 -34.41
C SER A 592 13.00 -34.54 -33.08
N ARG A 593 12.54 -33.30 -33.17
CA ARG A 593 12.15 -32.39 -32.10
C ARG A 593 10.86 -31.74 -32.59
N PRO A 594 10.02 -31.24 -31.66
CA PRO A 594 8.88 -30.42 -32.02
C PRO A 594 9.27 -29.30 -32.99
N ASP A 595 8.65 -29.30 -34.16
CA ASP A 595 8.88 -28.37 -35.26
C ASP A 595 7.59 -27.63 -35.61
N LEU A 596 7.77 -26.45 -36.21
CA LEU A 596 6.68 -25.67 -36.79
C LEU A 596 6.94 -25.55 -38.29
N ILE A 597 6.08 -26.14 -39.11
CA ILE A 597 6.26 -26.15 -40.56
C ILE A 597 5.03 -25.55 -41.25
N MET A 598 5.25 -24.52 -42.06
CA MET A 598 4.20 -23.82 -42.82
C MET A 598 4.50 -23.89 -44.33
N GLY A 599 3.61 -24.48 -45.12
CA GLY A 599 3.70 -24.58 -46.58
C GLY A 599 3.45 -23.25 -47.28
N LEU A 600 2.38 -22.55 -46.88
CA LEU A 600 1.79 -21.36 -47.53
C LEU A 600 0.99 -21.76 -48.77
N ASP A 601 0.93 -20.93 -49.81
CA ASP A 601 0.31 -21.36 -51.08
C ASP A 601 1.24 -22.38 -51.78
N GLY A 602 0.71 -23.35 -52.51
CA GLY A 602 1.53 -24.34 -53.22
C GLY A 602 0.89 -25.71 -53.24
N ALA A 603 1.58 -26.68 -53.85
CA ALA A 603 1.25 -28.09 -53.65
C ALA A 603 2.47 -28.69 -52.96
N ASP A 604 2.40 -28.72 -51.64
CA ASP A 604 3.53 -28.90 -50.76
C ASP A 604 3.60 -30.33 -50.23
N LYS A 605 4.83 -30.75 -49.92
CA LYS A 605 5.10 -32.02 -49.28
C LYS A 605 5.81 -31.76 -47.96
N ILE A 606 5.12 -32.02 -46.86
CA ILE A 606 5.57 -31.72 -45.50
C ILE A 606 5.76 -33.03 -44.73
N ASP A 607 6.89 -33.17 -44.05
CA ASP A 607 7.29 -34.36 -43.28
C ASP A 607 7.86 -33.89 -41.92
N GLY A 608 7.06 -33.95 -40.85
CA GLY A 608 7.42 -33.50 -39.49
C GLY A 608 8.50 -34.37 -38.85
N ARG A 609 8.36 -35.68 -39.06
CA ARG A 609 9.22 -36.80 -38.62
C ARG A 609 8.96 -37.26 -37.20
N ALA A 610 9.56 -36.64 -36.20
CA ALA A 610 9.47 -37.13 -34.84
C ALA A 610 9.48 -35.97 -33.86
N GLY A 611 8.74 -36.09 -32.77
CA GLY A 611 8.42 -34.98 -31.89
C GLY A 611 7.01 -34.46 -32.19
N ASP A 612 6.46 -33.70 -31.24
CA ASP A 612 5.09 -33.18 -31.34
C ASP A 612 5.09 -31.95 -32.26
N ASP A 613 4.69 -32.13 -33.51
CA ASP A 613 4.85 -31.16 -34.59
C ASP A 613 3.57 -30.35 -34.86
N LEU A 614 3.74 -29.10 -35.31
CA LEU A 614 2.66 -28.27 -35.84
C LEU A 614 2.88 -28.03 -37.34
N LEU A 615 2.02 -28.63 -38.15
CA LEU A 615 2.10 -28.62 -39.61
C LEU A 615 0.88 -27.92 -40.23
N ASP A 616 1.14 -26.94 -41.10
CA ASP A 616 0.11 -26.21 -41.85
C ASP A 616 0.47 -26.23 -43.34
N GLY A 617 -0.39 -26.86 -44.16
CA GLY A 617 -0.23 -26.95 -45.61
C GLY A 617 -0.43 -25.58 -46.26
N GLY A 618 -1.57 -24.96 -45.96
CA GLY A 618 -1.92 -23.63 -46.41
C GLY A 618 -2.87 -23.68 -47.60
N GLY A 619 -2.42 -23.28 -48.78
CA GLY A 619 -3.28 -23.17 -49.96
C GLY A 619 -2.80 -24.01 -51.14
N GLY A 620 -3.47 -25.11 -51.43
CA GLY A 620 -3.36 -25.89 -52.65
C GLY A 620 -3.56 -27.37 -52.32
N ASN A 621 -2.84 -28.28 -52.98
CA ASN A 621 -3.05 -29.71 -52.77
C ASN A 621 -1.80 -30.31 -52.12
N ASP A 622 -1.85 -30.48 -50.81
CA ASP A 622 -0.70 -30.75 -49.96
C ASP A 622 -0.66 -32.21 -49.48
N ASP A 623 0.55 -32.70 -49.17
CA ASP A 623 0.83 -34.03 -48.62
C ASP A 623 1.58 -33.86 -47.29
N LEU A 624 0.86 -33.92 -46.18
CA LEU A 624 1.34 -33.72 -44.82
C LEU A 624 1.52 -35.07 -44.11
N ALA A 625 2.68 -35.25 -43.48
CA ALA A 625 2.95 -36.36 -42.58
C ALA A 625 3.50 -35.84 -41.25
N GLY A 626 2.81 -36.13 -40.15
CA GLY A 626 3.24 -35.79 -38.77
C GLY A 626 4.46 -36.62 -38.39
N GLY A 627 4.27 -37.93 -38.25
CA GLY A 627 5.34 -38.88 -37.97
C GLY A 627 5.17 -39.53 -36.60
N ASP A 628 6.23 -39.61 -35.80
CA ASP A 628 6.16 -40.10 -34.42
C ASP A 628 5.97 -38.92 -33.45
N GLY A 629 4.85 -38.80 -32.74
CA GLY A 629 4.60 -37.65 -31.87
C GLY A 629 3.11 -37.42 -31.68
N ALA A 630 2.72 -36.50 -30.80
CA ALA A 630 1.36 -35.97 -30.79
C ALA A 630 1.31 -34.72 -31.66
N ASP A 631 0.86 -34.88 -32.89
CA ASP A 631 0.97 -33.87 -33.94
C ASP A 631 -0.34 -33.11 -34.19
N LEU A 632 -0.22 -31.85 -34.62
CA LEU A 632 -1.34 -31.03 -35.09
C LEU A 632 -1.16 -30.69 -36.58
N LEU A 633 -2.03 -31.22 -37.43
CA LEU A 633 -1.97 -31.08 -38.89
C LEU A 633 -3.19 -30.31 -39.40
N THR A 634 -2.95 -29.28 -40.21
CA THR A 634 -3.99 -28.55 -40.96
C THR A 634 -3.67 -28.57 -42.45
N GLY A 635 -4.59 -29.06 -43.29
CA GLY A 635 -4.47 -29.08 -44.76
C GLY A 635 -4.60 -27.67 -45.33
N GLY A 636 -5.78 -27.07 -45.11
CA GLY A 636 -6.07 -25.71 -45.52
C GLY A 636 -7.02 -25.69 -46.71
N THR A 637 -6.71 -24.99 -47.79
CA THR A 637 -7.60 -24.97 -48.97
C THR A 637 -7.07 -25.85 -50.09
N GLY A 638 -7.86 -26.79 -50.59
CA GLY A 638 -7.59 -27.64 -51.76
C GLY A 638 -7.75 -29.11 -51.42
N ASP A 639 -7.53 -30.01 -52.38
CA ASP A 639 -7.72 -31.46 -52.13
C ASP A 639 -6.42 -32.03 -51.49
N ASP A 640 -6.41 -32.19 -50.16
CA ASP A 640 -5.22 -32.49 -49.35
C ASP A 640 -5.10 -33.96 -48.91
N LYS A 641 -3.89 -34.35 -48.53
CA LYS A 641 -3.57 -35.66 -47.96
C LYS A 641 -2.83 -35.51 -46.63
N LEU A 642 -3.45 -35.93 -45.54
CA LEU A 642 -2.92 -35.83 -44.19
C LEU A 642 -2.70 -37.23 -43.58
N SER A 643 -1.58 -37.41 -42.89
CA SER A 643 -1.24 -38.61 -42.13
C SER A 643 -0.64 -38.22 -40.79
N GLY A 644 -1.29 -38.61 -39.69
CA GLY A 644 -0.83 -38.32 -38.32
C GLY A 644 0.43 -39.13 -38.02
N GLY A 645 0.29 -40.45 -38.02
CA GLY A 645 1.42 -41.36 -37.89
C GLY A 645 1.30 -42.18 -36.62
N ALA A 646 2.21 -42.00 -35.66
CA ALA A 646 2.19 -42.70 -34.39
C ALA A 646 2.13 -41.70 -33.23
N GLY A 647 1.08 -41.78 -32.42
CA GLY A 647 0.79 -40.88 -31.31
C GLY A 647 -0.66 -40.42 -31.38
N SER A 648 -1.09 -39.59 -30.44
CA SER A 648 -2.46 -39.05 -30.44
C SER A 648 -2.47 -37.73 -31.18
N ASP A 649 -2.98 -37.76 -32.40
CA ASP A 649 -2.88 -36.66 -33.36
C ASP A 649 -4.20 -35.90 -33.50
N ALA A 650 -4.10 -34.64 -33.91
CA ALA A 650 -5.23 -33.80 -34.29
C ALA A 650 -5.09 -33.37 -35.75
N LEU A 651 -6.03 -33.78 -36.59
CA LEU A 651 -5.96 -33.59 -38.04
C LEU A 651 -7.20 -32.86 -38.55
N ARG A 652 -6.97 -31.81 -39.35
CA ARG A 652 -8.03 -31.04 -39.99
C ARG A 652 -7.76 -30.82 -41.48
N GLY A 653 -8.70 -31.24 -42.33
CA GLY A 653 -8.63 -31.01 -43.78
C GLY A 653 -8.91 -29.56 -44.16
N GLU A 654 -9.97 -28.96 -43.59
CA GLU A 654 -10.52 -27.64 -43.92
C GLU A 654 -11.29 -27.63 -45.26
N ASP A 655 -10.92 -26.85 -46.27
CA ASP A 655 -11.70 -26.70 -47.51
C ASP A 655 -11.17 -27.65 -48.60
N GLY A 656 -11.96 -28.60 -49.08
CA GLY A 656 -11.55 -29.45 -50.21
C GLY A 656 -11.95 -30.90 -50.04
N ARG A 657 -11.58 -31.77 -50.98
CA ARG A 657 -11.84 -33.22 -50.83
C ARG A 657 -10.60 -33.90 -50.31
N ASP A 658 -10.58 -34.11 -49.01
CA ASP A 658 -9.38 -34.51 -48.31
C ASP A 658 -9.31 -36.01 -48.09
N THR A 659 -8.08 -36.50 -47.96
CA THR A 659 -7.79 -37.86 -47.53
C THR A 659 -7.00 -37.80 -46.23
N ILE A 660 -7.63 -38.15 -45.12
CA ILE A 660 -7.07 -38.00 -43.78
C ILE A 660 -6.94 -39.38 -43.12
N SER A 661 -5.75 -39.66 -42.57
CA SER A 661 -5.45 -40.87 -41.80
C SER A 661 -4.86 -40.47 -40.45
N GLY A 662 -5.49 -40.88 -39.34
CA GLY A 662 -4.95 -40.71 -37.99
C GLY A 662 -3.67 -41.52 -37.79
N GLY A 663 -3.80 -42.86 -37.77
CA GLY A 663 -2.65 -43.76 -37.72
C GLY A 663 -2.71 -44.67 -36.50
N ASP A 664 -1.62 -44.74 -35.73
CA ASP A 664 -1.57 -45.45 -34.45
C ASP A 664 -1.76 -44.43 -33.31
N GLY A 665 -2.77 -44.59 -32.45
CA GLY A 665 -3.02 -43.72 -31.31
C GLY A 665 -4.48 -43.29 -31.25
N ASP A 666 -4.86 -42.55 -30.20
CA ASP A 666 -6.23 -42.03 -30.10
C ASP A 666 -6.29 -40.67 -30.78
N ASP A 667 -6.91 -40.59 -31.97
CA ASP A 667 -6.84 -39.43 -32.86
C ASP A 667 -8.14 -38.61 -32.92
N ILE A 668 -8.01 -37.32 -33.24
CA ILE A 668 -9.13 -36.42 -33.54
C ILE A 668 -9.07 -36.00 -35.00
N ILE A 669 -10.12 -36.28 -35.76
CA ILE A 669 -10.16 -36.08 -37.21
C ILE A 669 -11.35 -35.21 -37.59
N ILE A 670 -11.08 -34.10 -38.28
CA ILE A 670 -12.06 -33.19 -38.87
C ILE A 670 -11.82 -33.15 -40.38
N GLY A 671 -12.78 -33.60 -41.18
CA GLY A 671 -12.71 -33.50 -42.65
C GLY A 671 -12.76 -32.04 -43.08
N GLY A 672 -13.87 -31.38 -42.78
CA GLY A 672 -14.11 -29.99 -43.16
C GLY A 672 -15.14 -29.91 -44.29
N ALA A 673 -14.98 -28.97 -45.21
CA ALA A 673 -15.93 -28.74 -46.27
C ALA A 673 -15.61 -29.57 -47.52
N ALA A 674 -16.60 -30.36 -47.95
CA ALA A 674 -16.77 -31.04 -49.23
C ALA A 674 -17.03 -32.52 -49.05
N ALA A 675 -16.16 -33.43 -49.50
CA ALA A 675 -16.46 -34.85 -49.45
C ALA A 675 -15.18 -35.62 -49.22
N ASP A 676 -14.97 -35.96 -47.95
CA ASP A 676 -13.68 -36.40 -47.43
C ASP A 676 -13.62 -37.90 -47.19
N GLN A 677 -12.41 -38.43 -47.16
CA GLN A 677 -12.13 -39.81 -46.85
C GLN A 677 -11.31 -39.88 -45.57
N LEU A 678 -11.95 -40.36 -44.51
CA LEU A 678 -11.40 -40.36 -43.16
C LEU A 678 -11.08 -41.79 -42.72
N THR A 679 -9.88 -41.98 -42.17
CA THR A 679 -9.39 -43.25 -41.61
C THR A 679 -8.86 -42.97 -40.21
N GLY A 680 -9.39 -43.66 -39.20
CA GLY A 680 -8.93 -43.51 -37.81
C GLY A 680 -7.62 -44.25 -37.60
N GLY A 681 -7.64 -45.56 -37.89
CA GLY A 681 -6.50 -46.44 -37.74
C GLY A 681 -6.61 -47.31 -36.48
N LEU A 682 -5.53 -47.38 -35.70
CA LEU A 682 -5.48 -48.15 -34.45
C LEU A 682 -5.65 -47.21 -33.26
N GLY A 683 -6.74 -47.33 -32.52
CA GLY A 683 -6.93 -46.52 -31.31
C GLY A 683 -8.39 -46.35 -31.00
N SER A 684 -8.70 -45.39 -30.14
CA SER A 684 -10.06 -44.89 -29.93
C SER A 684 -10.19 -43.51 -30.55
N ASP A 685 -10.72 -43.45 -31.77
CA ASP A 685 -10.68 -42.22 -32.57
C ASP A 685 -11.98 -41.42 -32.48
N ILE A 686 -11.88 -40.10 -32.68
CA ILE A 686 -13.03 -39.20 -32.70
C ILE A 686 -13.10 -38.49 -34.05
N PHE A 687 -14.18 -38.74 -34.79
CA PHE A 687 -14.49 -38.04 -36.04
C PHE A 687 -15.46 -36.90 -35.77
N VAL A 688 -15.00 -35.66 -35.90
CA VAL A 688 -15.76 -34.46 -35.52
C VAL A 688 -16.34 -33.79 -36.77
N PHE A 689 -17.63 -33.47 -36.71
CA PHE A 689 -18.33 -32.69 -37.74
C PHE A 689 -18.80 -31.38 -37.13
N GLU A 690 -18.24 -30.26 -37.58
CA GLU A 690 -18.46 -28.96 -36.95
C GLU A 690 -19.73 -28.25 -37.46
N LYS A 691 -20.17 -28.56 -38.68
CA LYS A 691 -21.41 -28.01 -39.26
C LYS A 691 -22.13 -29.06 -40.12
N ALA A 692 -23.44 -28.94 -40.26
CA ALA A 692 -24.21 -29.80 -41.18
C ALA A 692 -23.78 -29.65 -42.66
N SER A 693 -23.15 -28.53 -43.03
CA SER A 693 -22.57 -28.32 -44.36
C SER A 693 -21.33 -29.15 -44.64
N ASP A 694 -20.65 -29.59 -43.59
CA ASP A 694 -19.35 -30.28 -43.68
C ASP A 694 -19.58 -31.72 -44.16
N ALA A 695 -20.71 -32.33 -43.79
CA ALA A 695 -21.19 -33.62 -44.30
C ALA A 695 -22.39 -33.48 -45.25
N PRO A 696 -22.26 -32.82 -46.41
CA PRO A 696 -23.39 -32.45 -47.23
C PRO A 696 -24.17 -33.68 -47.67
N ARG A 697 -25.50 -33.62 -47.49
CA ARG A 697 -26.40 -34.63 -48.03
C ARG A 697 -26.14 -34.85 -49.52
N ARG A 698 -26.11 -36.12 -49.94
CA ARG A 698 -25.87 -36.48 -51.33
C ARG A 698 -27.05 -36.10 -52.22
N VAL A 699 -26.82 -35.15 -53.13
CA VAL A 699 -27.71 -34.84 -54.25
C VAL A 699 -27.06 -35.30 -55.56
N GLY A 700 -27.59 -36.35 -56.19
CA GLY A 700 -27.06 -36.85 -57.48
C GLY A 700 -25.79 -37.71 -57.34
N SER A 701 -24.70 -37.33 -58.03
CA SER A 701 -23.45 -38.12 -58.11
C SER A 701 -22.36 -37.72 -57.12
N SER A 702 -22.57 -36.68 -56.29
CA SER A 702 -21.58 -36.23 -55.31
C SER A 702 -21.24 -37.31 -54.28
N ALA A 703 -20.00 -37.29 -53.78
CA ALA A 703 -19.57 -38.13 -52.66
C ALA A 703 -20.04 -37.48 -51.34
N ARG A 704 -20.10 -38.28 -50.28
CA ARG A 704 -20.32 -37.88 -48.89
C ARG A 704 -18.99 -38.03 -48.18
N ASP A 705 -18.87 -37.49 -46.98
CA ASP A 705 -17.77 -37.90 -46.11
C ASP A 705 -17.88 -39.37 -45.80
N GLY A 706 -16.75 -40.05 -45.95
CA GLY A 706 -16.61 -41.48 -45.81
C GLY A 706 -15.63 -41.83 -44.72
N ILE A 707 -16.12 -42.35 -43.61
CA ILE A 707 -15.27 -43.01 -42.62
C ILE A 707 -15.04 -44.45 -43.09
N THR A 708 -13.77 -44.80 -43.23
CA THR A 708 -13.35 -45.99 -43.98
C THR A 708 -13.21 -47.24 -43.12
N ASP A 709 -12.89 -47.10 -41.84
CA ASP A 709 -12.51 -48.19 -40.94
C ASP A 709 -13.20 -48.18 -39.56
N PHE A 710 -14.16 -47.27 -39.31
CA PHE A 710 -14.87 -47.09 -38.03
C PHE A 710 -15.14 -48.39 -37.24
N ASP A 711 -14.58 -48.48 -36.03
CA ASP A 711 -14.82 -49.49 -35.00
C ASP A 711 -15.73 -48.94 -33.90
N ALA A 712 -17.01 -49.34 -33.91
CA ALA A 712 -17.99 -48.88 -32.92
C ALA A 712 -17.69 -49.27 -31.45
N ALA A 713 -16.71 -50.13 -31.19
CA ALA A 713 -16.26 -50.42 -29.83
C ALA A 713 -15.29 -49.35 -29.28
N ALA A 714 -14.48 -48.73 -30.14
CA ALA A 714 -13.42 -47.80 -29.76
C ALA A 714 -13.75 -46.37 -30.21
N ASP A 715 -14.19 -46.20 -31.46
CA ASP A 715 -14.34 -44.92 -32.12
C ASP A 715 -15.66 -44.24 -31.79
N ARG A 716 -15.68 -42.91 -31.95
CA ARG A 716 -16.84 -42.05 -31.75
C ARG A 716 -17.00 -41.07 -32.90
N ILE A 717 -18.24 -40.71 -33.18
CA ILE A 717 -18.58 -39.60 -34.09
C ILE A 717 -19.13 -38.47 -33.25
N ASP A 718 -18.49 -37.31 -33.34
CA ASP A 718 -18.88 -36.11 -32.61
C ASP A 718 -19.70 -35.19 -33.52
N LEU A 719 -20.94 -34.95 -33.09
CA LEU A 719 -21.91 -34.06 -33.73
C LEU A 719 -22.29 -32.89 -32.82
N SER A 720 -21.66 -32.76 -31.64
CA SER A 720 -22.02 -31.78 -30.61
C SER A 720 -21.86 -30.32 -31.03
N MET A 721 -21.12 -30.07 -32.11
CA MET A 721 -20.94 -28.73 -32.69
C MET A 721 -22.02 -28.37 -33.74
N ILE A 722 -22.86 -29.33 -34.13
CA ILE A 722 -23.98 -29.13 -35.04
C ILE A 722 -25.24 -28.89 -34.21
N ASP A 723 -25.81 -27.69 -34.32
CA ASP A 723 -27.10 -27.39 -33.71
C ASP A 723 -28.20 -28.33 -34.25
N ALA A 724 -28.69 -29.22 -33.39
CA ALA A 724 -29.71 -30.19 -33.75
C ALA A 724 -31.04 -29.53 -34.13
N ASN A 725 -31.29 -28.27 -33.77
CA ASN A 725 -32.53 -27.57 -34.15
C ASN A 725 -32.30 -26.13 -34.58
N SER A 726 -31.93 -25.98 -35.85
CA SER A 726 -31.75 -24.71 -36.56
C SER A 726 -32.91 -23.70 -36.49
N ASN A 727 -34.10 -24.11 -36.02
CA ASN A 727 -35.26 -23.23 -35.84
C ASN A 727 -35.32 -22.56 -34.46
N VAL A 728 -34.47 -22.96 -33.51
CA VAL A 728 -34.43 -22.47 -32.13
C VAL A 728 -33.05 -21.87 -31.86
N THR A 729 -32.99 -20.86 -30.99
CA THR A 729 -31.71 -20.21 -30.67
C THR A 729 -31.01 -20.96 -29.55
N GLY A 730 -29.72 -21.25 -29.75
CA GLY A 730 -28.88 -22.02 -28.82
C GLY A 730 -28.35 -23.25 -29.54
N ASP A 731 -27.56 -24.05 -28.83
CA ASP A 731 -27.10 -25.36 -29.31
C ASP A 731 -27.99 -26.45 -28.70
N GLN A 732 -28.49 -27.37 -29.49
CA GLN A 732 -29.40 -28.43 -29.03
C GLN A 732 -28.82 -29.80 -29.35
N ASP A 733 -29.02 -30.74 -28.43
CA ASP A 733 -28.56 -32.12 -28.59
C ASP A 733 -29.43 -32.90 -29.59
N PHE A 734 -28.81 -33.83 -30.31
CA PHE A 734 -29.53 -34.77 -31.17
C PHE A 734 -30.17 -35.94 -30.41
N ASP A 735 -31.31 -36.41 -30.90
CA ASP A 735 -31.95 -37.68 -30.50
C ASP A 735 -31.62 -38.80 -31.50
N PHE A 736 -30.94 -39.86 -31.04
CA PHE A 736 -30.61 -41.01 -31.88
C PHE A 736 -31.77 -42.02 -31.93
N ILE A 737 -32.49 -42.03 -33.06
CA ILE A 737 -33.69 -42.85 -33.26
C ILE A 737 -33.40 -44.25 -33.86
N GLY A 738 -32.13 -44.65 -33.91
CA GLY A 738 -31.68 -45.91 -34.51
C GLY A 738 -31.93 -45.94 -36.02
N ALA A 739 -32.53 -47.02 -36.53
CA ALA A 739 -32.83 -47.19 -37.96
C ALA A 739 -34.20 -46.64 -38.41
N SER A 740 -34.95 -46.03 -37.48
CA SER A 740 -36.31 -45.52 -37.72
C SER A 740 -36.30 -44.35 -38.71
N SER A 741 -37.38 -44.18 -39.49
CA SER A 741 -37.57 -43.00 -40.34
C SER A 741 -37.79 -41.75 -39.47
N PHE A 742 -37.30 -40.60 -39.94
CA PHE A 742 -37.53 -39.31 -39.28
C PHE A 742 -39.03 -39.06 -39.06
N THR A 743 -39.37 -38.56 -37.87
CA THR A 743 -40.76 -38.28 -37.47
C THR A 743 -41.23 -36.89 -37.89
N ARG A 744 -40.36 -36.11 -38.57
CA ARG A 744 -40.53 -34.66 -38.84
C ARG A 744 -40.45 -33.80 -37.58
N GLU A 745 -39.74 -34.30 -36.57
CA GLU A 745 -39.26 -33.51 -35.45
C GLU A 745 -37.81 -33.12 -35.77
N ALA A 746 -37.44 -31.87 -35.52
CA ALA A 746 -36.05 -31.43 -35.65
C ALA A 746 -35.19 -32.11 -34.58
N GLY A 747 -33.89 -32.24 -34.86
CA GLY A 747 -32.90 -32.78 -33.94
C GLY A 747 -32.88 -34.29 -33.87
N GLN A 748 -33.20 -34.97 -34.98
CA GLN A 748 -33.13 -36.43 -35.04
C GLN A 748 -31.91 -36.88 -35.84
N VAL A 749 -31.22 -37.89 -35.35
CA VAL A 749 -30.16 -38.59 -36.09
C VAL A 749 -30.49 -40.08 -36.21
N ARG A 750 -30.31 -40.64 -37.41
CA ARG A 750 -30.63 -42.04 -37.73
C ARG A 750 -29.47 -42.72 -38.46
N TYR A 751 -29.37 -44.03 -38.30
CA TYR A 751 -28.39 -44.84 -38.98
C TYR A 751 -29.01 -46.03 -39.71
N ALA A 752 -28.85 -46.08 -41.04
CA ALA A 752 -29.37 -47.17 -41.85
C ALA A 752 -28.52 -47.40 -43.12
N SER A 753 -28.27 -48.68 -43.44
CA SER A 753 -27.53 -49.09 -44.65
C SER A 753 -26.11 -48.52 -44.78
N GLY A 754 -25.42 -48.29 -43.65
CA GLY A 754 -24.07 -47.72 -43.63
C GLY A 754 -24.03 -46.20 -43.73
N ILE A 755 -25.16 -45.52 -43.50
CA ILE A 755 -25.29 -44.07 -43.57
C ILE A 755 -25.84 -43.58 -42.24
N LEU A 756 -25.10 -42.68 -41.60
CA LEU A 756 -25.57 -41.83 -40.50
C LEU A 756 -26.12 -40.54 -41.12
N ALA A 757 -27.33 -40.14 -40.73
CA ALA A 757 -28.00 -38.97 -41.30
C ALA A 757 -28.75 -38.20 -40.21
N GLY A 758 -28.63 -36.88 -40.20
CA GLY A 758 -29.33 -36.00 -39.26
C GLY A 758 -30.32 -35.06 -39.97
N ASP A 759 -31.42 -34.75 -39.30
CA ASP A 759 -32.46 -33.78 -39.71
C ASP A 759 -32.55 -32.68 -38.63
N THR A 760 -32.06 -31.49 -38.98
CA THR A 760 -31.93 -30.32 -38.09
C THR A 760 -33.08 -29.32 -38.21
N ASN A 761 -33.90 -29.45 -39.25
CA ASN A 761 -34.98 -28.50 -39.54
C ASN A 761 -36.39 -29.12 -39.38
N GLY A 762 -36.48 -30.43 -39.23
CA GLY A 762 -37.71 -31.19 -38.98
C GLY A 762 -38.58 -31.39 -40.23
N ASP A 763 -38.05 -31.25 -41.44
CA ASP A 763 -38.82 -31.46 -42.68
C ASP A 763 -39.00 -32.97 -43.02
N GLY A 764 -38.33 -33.85 -42.27
CA GLY A 764 -38.32 -35.30 -42.44
C GLY A 764 -37.29 -35.77 -43.46
N ILE A 765 -36.36 -34.91 -43.86
CA ILE A 765 -35.31 -35.17 -44.81
C ILE A 765 -33.96 -34.83 -44.17
N ALA A 766 -32.96 -35.65 -44.44
CA ALA A 766 -31.62 -35.40 -43.89
C ALA A 766 -31.05 -34.06 -44.41
N ASP A 767 -30.41 -33.32 -43.51
CA ASP A 767 -29.63 -32.13 -43.80
C ASP A 767 -28.15 -32.48 -44.05
N PHE A 768 -27.64 -33.50 -43.35
CA PHE A 768 -26.29 -34.04 -43.53
C PHE A 768 -26.27 -35.57 -43.58
N GLU A 769 -25.26 -36.15 -44.23
CA GLU A 769 -25.10 -37.60 -44.36
C GLU A 769 -23.63 -38.03 -44.33
N ILE A 770 -23.29 -38.94 -43.41
CA ILE A 770 -21.95 -39.52 -43.26
C ILE A 770 -22.00 -41.00 -43.63
N GLN A 771 -21.05 -41.46 -44.44
CA GLN A 771 -20.94 -42.85 -44.88
C GLN A 771 -19.95 -43.62 -44.01
N LEU A 772 -20.40 -44.73 -43.41
CA LEU A 772 -19.55 -45.68 -42.69
C LEU A 772 -19.32 -46.92 -43.55
N SER A 773 -18.09 -47.08 -44.05
CA SER A 773 -17.75 -48.12 -45.01
C SER A 773 -17.78 -49.53 -44.40
N THR A 774 -17.46 -49.66 -43.11
CA THR A 774 -17.49 -50.92 -42.35
C THR A 774 -18.91 -51.41 -42.01
N ARG A 775 -19.92 -50.52 -42.13
CA ARG A 775 -21.32 -50.77 -41.78
C ARG A 775 -21.49 -51.34 -40.36
N PRO A 776 -20.99 -50.65 -39.31
CA PRO A 776 -21.07 -51.10 -37.93
C PRO A 776 -22.51 -51.12 -37.40
N ILE A 777 -22.71 -51.65 -36.20
CA ILE A 777 -23.93 -51.44 -35.40
C ILE A 777 -23.67 -50.22 -34.52
N LEU A 778 -24.41 -49.13 -34.73
CA LEU A 778 -24.30 -47.93 -33.89
C LEU A 778 -25.30 -47.95 -32.73
N THR A 779 -24.85 -47.48 -31.57
CA THR A 779 -25.68 -47.13 -30.41
C THR A 779 -25.54 -45.64 -30.12
N ALA A 780 -26.34 -45.11 -29.18
CA ALA A 780 -26.15 -43.73 -28.72
C ALA A 780 -24.74 -43.50 -28.18
N ASP A 781 -24.15 -44.50 -27.51
CA ASP A 781 -22.78 -44.41 -27.00
C ASP A 781 -21.71 -44.29 -28.09
N SER A 782 -22.01 -44.66 -29.35
CA SER A 782 -21.11 -44.48 -30.50
C SER A 782 -21.02 -43.02 -30.97
N LEU A 783 -21.86 -42.14 -30.42
CA LEU A 783 -22.02 -40.75 -30.85
C LEU A 783 -21.81 -39.81 -29.65
N ILE A 784 -21.27 -38.62 -29.92
CA ILE A 784 -21.29 -37.48 -29.01
C ILE A 784 -22.33 -36.53 -29.61
N LEU A 785 -23.44 -36.32 -28.91
CA LEU A 785 -24.67 -35.71 -29.41
C LEU A 785 -25.06 -34.45 -28.68
#